data_AF-A0A7I8LMU3-F1
#
_entry.id   AF-A0A7I8LMU3-F1
#
_cell.length_a   1.000
_cell.length_b   1.000
_cell.length_c   1.000
_cell.angle_alpha   90.00
_cell.angle_beta   90.00
_cell.angle_gamma   90.00
#
_symmetry.space_group_name_H-M   'P 1'
#
loop_
_entity.id
_entity.type
_entity.pdbx_description
1 polymer ?
#
loop_
_entity_poly.entity_id
_entity_poly.type
_entity_poly.pdbx_seq_one_letter_code
_entity_poly.pdbx_strand_id
1 'polypeptide(L)'
;MAVPGIAGSVNVMLAIHEKKTAAIELYRPLRNYIASHYSERDAQNLEDDLEAVRQMRSDLENPQSSDALPEVRRDLLQSYYRALCAMESRFPISPDRDHINAFSFVWYDAFKPNKKASQQNIHLEKAAVLFNLGAAHSQIALSADRTGAAGLKVACNSFQAAAGAFAFLRDNASIKASVGSSATLDVSPECSGMLERLMLAQAQECFFEKVIGDAKPPGLCSKVARQVSLYYEEAYAALGAPPLSQHFDRTWISHVQLKSAQFYAEACYRAGLDLHEKEEIAQEIARLKSGINALADAKKSSKGVAAPLLDAVSKLETNLNRNLEIAVKENDRVYLMRIPPAGSLQPLPAASLVKPLHMGDVLDASKERLFASLVPDSSAKALSKYTEMVDNIIRTQVEKLQQGSEITRVKLKEMDLPDSILAMEGNFTMPIDIKEDVEAVQVVGGPSGLEGELQQLKDLKRVNEELLIQTEEMLRKEEREDAQFRVQFGGQWTRPQSTTLTKTLHDRLNKFAANIKQASDSDARIERAIKDHSALMEILNCRPIESALPIVSRPIMSLDGNEDAIVGALKQSLRQLETLSAQRAGLEDMLKEMKRNDDILPKLMSSTGSYEDLFRKEIAKYDQICEEITQNIEAQEQLLFQIQAQNDEFAAVFNLEDYRAAREKTYKQIAAAVAKFREIKDNINEGLKFYITLQDAIMNVKQQGNDFVMTRNLQCTEMVESMQKKMASLSFSDGKPAGYGYQSAGPSNPPVNSYCLPPEPLPHSRSGAYSHPYPHEQHQQHPRPGAYSAPYPPYAAPPPPPQQQQQQHQQQQPPYHAVPMGGGAYQTAQQQQQHPPGGDYGQPAYPGWRGSYYNTAAQQQQPAAPQQPRPPYTLPAGPYPPQGSYYGRPQ
;
A
#
# COMPACT_ATOMS: atom_id res chain seq x y z
N MET A 1 -45.62 -72.76 26.57
CA MET A 1 -46.10 -73.20 25.23
C MET A 1 -45.42 -72.33 24.17
N ALA A 2 -45.30 -72.77 22.92
CA ALA A 2 -44.61 -72.00 21.88
C ALA A 2 -45.37 -70.72 21.50
N VAL A 3 -44.66 -69.61 21.34
CA VAL A 3 -45.23 -68.34 20.85
C VAL A 3 -45.44 -68.45 19.33
N PRO A 4 -46.66 -68.20 18.80
CA PRO A 4 -46.91 -68.24 17.36
C PRO A 4 -46.06 -67.21 16.60
N GLY A 5 -45.53 -67.61 15.43
CA GLY A 5 -44.48 -66.87 14.74
C GLY A 5 -44.85 -65.44 14.32
N ILE A 6 -43.95 -64.50 14.60
CA ILE A 6 -44.02 -63.12 14.10
C ILE A 6 -43.52 -63.10 12.65
N ALA A 7 -44.38 -63.52 11.72
CA ALA A 7 -44.25 -63.09 10.34
C ALA A 7 -44.50 -61.57 10.28
N GLY A 8 -43.47 -60.82 9.90
CA GLY A 8 -43.47 -59.35 9.97
C GLY A 8 -44.55 -58.71 9.12
N SER A 9 -45.45 -57.95 9.75
CA SER A 9 -46.36 -57.05 9.05
C SER A 9 -45.57 -55.86 8.54
N VAL A 10 -45.42 -55.73 7.22
CA VAL A 10 -44.71 -54.59 6.60
C VAL A 10 -45.49 -53.30 6.84
N ASN A 11 -45.10 -52.54 7.86
CA ASN A 11 -45.67 -51.23 8.12
C ASN A 11 -45.30 -50.29 6.96
N VAL A 12 -46.33 -49.81 6.26
CA VAL A 12 -46.20 -48.76 5.25
C VAL A 12 -45.71 -47.48 5.93
N MET A 13 -44.71 -46.83 5.35
CA MET A 13 -44.15 -45.54 5.78
C MET A 13 -44.11 -44.58 4.60
N LEU A 14 -44.06 -43.28 4.86
CA LEU A 14 -44.01 -42.24 3.82
C LEU A 14 -42.57 -41.78 3.58
N ALA A 15 -42.20 -41.59 2.31
CA ALA A 15 -40.99 -40.88 1.91
C ALA A 15 -41.38 -39.62 1.12
N ILE A 16 -40.52 -38.61 1.19
CA ILE A 16 -40.73 -37.33 0.52
C ILE A 16 -40.09 -37.40 -0.87
N HIS A 17 -40.77 -36.86 -1.88
CA HIS A 17 -40.21 -36.72 -3.22
C HIS A 17 -39.38 -35.44 -3.30
N GLU A 18 -38.27 -35.47 -4.05
CA GLU A 18 -37.47 -34.26 -4.29
C GLU A 18 -38.27 -33.18 -5.03
N LYS A 19 -38.07 -31.92 -4.64
CA LYS A 19 -38.46 -30.76 -5.44
C LYS A 19 -37.69 -30.81 -6.77
N LYS A 20 -38.35 -30.38 -7.83
CA LYS A 20 -37.72 -30.20 -9.16
C LYS A 20 -37.30 -28.75 -9.33
N THR A 21 -36.25 -28.52 -10.10
CA THR A 21 -35.76 -27.19 -10.51
C THR A 21 -35.91 -27.01 -12.01
N ALA A 22 -35.87 -25.76 -12.49
CA ALA A 22 -35.47 -25.49 -13.87
C ALA A 22 -33.93 -25.56 -14.01
N ALA A 23 -33.46 -25.66 -15.26
CA ALA A 23 -32.03 -25.53 -15.58
C ALA A 23 -31.56 -24.07 -15.48
N ILE A 24 -30.34 -23.84 -15.01
CA ILE A 24 -29.80 -22.48 -14.76
C ILE A 24 -28.32 -22.35 -15.13
N GLU A 25 -27.98 -21.26 -15.82
CA GLU A 25 -26.60 -20.97 -16.26
C GLU A 25 -25.91 -20.07 -15.23
N LEU A 26 -25.24 -20.68 -14.25
CA LEU A 26 -24.54 -19.98 -13.17
C LEU A 26 -23.14 -19.48 -13.57
N TYR A 27 -22.47 -20.20 -14.47
CA TYR A 27 -21.04 -20.07 -14.72
C TYR A 27 -20.69 -18.70 -15.30
N ARG A 28 -21.32 -18.26 -16.41
CA ARG A 28 -20.97 -16.97 -17.03
C ARG A 28 -21.31 -15.78 -16.12
N PRO A 29 -22.49 -15.70 -15.47
CA PRO A 29 -22.80 -14.57 -14.59
C PRO A 29 -21.85 -14.46 -13.40
N LEU A 30 -21.44 -15.57 -12.79
CA LEU A 30 -20.44 -15.58 -11.72
C LEU A 30 -19.06 -15.18 -12.26
N ARG A 31 -18.59 -15.77 -13.37
CA ARG A 31 -17.29 -15.44 -13.98
C ARG A 31 -17.21 -13.97 -14.39
N ASN A 32 -18.25 -13.45 -15.02
CA ASN A 32 -18.32 -12.06 -15.46
C ASN A 32 -18.28 -11.08 -14.27
N TYR A 33 -18.92 -11.42 -13.15
CA TYR A 33 -18.85 -10.62 -11.92
C TYR A 33 -17.43 -10.60 -11.35
N ILE A 34 -16.72 -11.75 -11.33
CA ILE A 34 -15.32 -11.78 -10.88
C ILE A 34 -14.43 -10.92 -11.79
N ALA A 35 -14.59 -11.07 -13.10
CA ALA A 35 -13.81 -10.35 -14.10
C ALA A 35 -13.99 -8.82 -14.03
N SER A 36 -15.20 -8.33 -13.69
CA SER A 36 -15.51 -6.90 -13.63
C SER A 36 -15.31 -6.25 -12.25
N HIS A 37 -15.45 -6.99 -11.15
CA HIS A 37 -15.29 -6.44 -9.78
C HIS A 37 -13.89 -6.69 -9.18
N TYR A 38 -13.15 -7.68 -9.66
CA TYR A 38 -11.80 -8.02 -9.16
C TYR A 38 -10.78 -7.94 -10.31
N SER A 39 -10.64 -9.00 -11.10
CA SER A 39 -9.87 -8.99 -12.35
C SER A 39 -10.16 -10.22 -13.22
N GLU A 40 -9.87 -10.13 -14.52
CA GLU A 40 -9.88 -11.29 -15.44
C GLU A 40 -8.89 -12.39 -15.00
N ARG A 41 -7.80 -12.03 -14.29
CA ARG A 41 -6.86 -12.99 -13.74
C ARG A 41 -7.48 -13.79 -12.59
N ASP A 42 -8.26 -13.15 -11.73
CA ASP A 42 -8.93 -13.81 -10.61
C ASP A 42 -10.10 -14.66 -11.08
N ALA A 43 -10.80 -14.24 -12.15
CA ALA A 43 -11.75 -15.09 -12.84
C ALA A 43 -11.08 -16.37 -13.39
N GLN A 44 -9.90 -16.24 -14.00
CA GLN A 44 -9.14 -17.38 -14.51
C GLN A 44 -8.54 -18.26 -13.41
N ASN A 45 -8.19 -17.71 -12.24
CA ASN A 45 -7.73 -18.46 -11.06
C ASN A 45 -8.85 -19.28 -10.40
N LEU A 46 -10.12 -18.90 -10.61
CA LEU A 46 -11.31 -19.51 -10.00
C LEU A 46 -12.14 -20.35 -10.98
N GLU A 47 -11.59 -20.61 -12.17
CA GLU A 47 -12.22 -21.38 -13.24
C GLU A 47 -12.64 -22.79 -12.77
N ASP A 48 -11.79 -23.48 -11.99
CA ASP A 48 -12.09 -24.79 -11.40
C ASP A 48 -13.23 -24.74 -10.37
N ASP A 49 -13.28 -23.70 -9.51
CA ASP A 49 -14.34 -23.50 -8.52
C ASP A 49 -15.70 -23.21 -9.18
N LEU A 50 -15.69 -22.41 -10.25
CA LEU A 50 -16.86 -22.09 -11.07
C LEU A 50 -17.42 -23.33 -11.76
N GLU A 51 -16.56 -24.15 -12.37
CA GLU A 51 -16.97 -25.39 -13.04
C GLU A 51 -17.42 -26.46 -12.04
N ALA A 52 -16.81 -26.54 -10.84
CA ALA A 52 -17.26 -27.42 -9.77
C ALA A 52 -18.69 -27.09 -9.29
N VAL A 53 -19.00 -25.80 -9.08
CA VAL A 53 -20.36 -25.34 -8.75
C VAL A 53 -21.35 -25.66 -9.87
N ARG A 54 -20.97 -25.39 -11.13
CA ARG A 54 -21.78 -25.67 -12.31
C ARG A 54 -22.08 -27.17 -12.46
N GLN A 55 -21.08 -28.03 -12.28
CA GLN A 55 -21.22 -29.49 -12.37
C GLN A 55 -22.13 -30.01 -11.27
N MET A 56 -21.90 -29.64 -10.00
CA MET A 56 -22.78 -29.99 -8.89
C MET A 56 -24.23 -29.57 -9.14
N ARG A 57 -24.47 -28.40 -9.78
CA ARG A 57 -25.82 -27.97 -10.14
C ARG A 57 -26.42 -28.78 -11.28
N SER A 58 -25.65 -29.08 -12.32
CA SER A 58 -26.07 -29.95 -13.44
C SER A 58 -26.49 -31.35 -12.97
N ASP A 59 -25.78 -31.91 -11.99
CA ASP A 59 -26.10 -33.23 -11.40
C ASP A 59 -27.35 -33.18 -10.51
N LEU A 60 -27.67 -32.03 -9.91
CA LEU A 60 -28.94 -31.82 -9.23
C LEU A 60 -30.13 -31.70 -10.18
N GLU A 61 -29.93 -31.10 -11.36
CA GLU A 61 -30.95 -30.90 -12.40
C GLU A 61 -31.38 -32.20 -13.10
N ASN A 62 -30.48 -33.18 -13.24
CA ASN A 62 -30.73 -34.42 -13.97
C ASN A 62 -30.68 -35.69 -13.07
N PRO A 63 -31.68 -35.95 -12.21
CA PRO A 63 -31.72 -37.18 -11.39
C PRO A 63 -31.70 -38.49 -12.18
N GLN A 64 -31.95 -38.47 -13.49
CA GLN A 64 -32.03 -39.66 -14.35
C GLN A 64 -30.73 -39.99 -15.11
N SER A 65 -29.71 -39.13 -15.08
CA SER A 65 -28.38 -39.47 -15.67
C SER A 65 -27.53 -40.35 -14.74
N SER A 66 -28.07 -40.77 -13.60
CA SER A 66 -27.41 -41.63 -12.63
C SER A 66 -28.38 -42.65 -12.02
N ASP A 67 -28.03 -43.94 -12.06
CA ASP A 67 -28.53 -44.96 -11.11
C ASP A 67 -27.92 -44.74 -9.71
N ALA A 68 -27.94 -43.48 -9.24
CA ALA A 68 -27.32 -43.08 -7.99
C ALA A 68 -28.10 -43.65 -6.80
N LEU A 69 -27.42 -44.45 -5.99
CA LEU A 69 -27.87 -44.80 -4.66
C LEU A 69 -28.24 -43.51 -3.90
N PRO A 70 -29.37 -43.44 -3.16
CA PRO A 70 -29.81 -42.24 -2.47
C PRO A 70 -28.77 -41.62 -1.51
N GLU A 71 -27.80 -42.41 -1.04
CA GLU A 71 -26.61 -41.98 -0.32
C GLU A 71 -25.70 -41.03 -1.13
N VAL A 72 -25.47 -41.30 -2.42
CA VAL A 72 -24.69 -40.43 -3.31
C VAL A 72 -25.46 -39.13 -3.57
N ARG A 73 -26.78 -39.23 -3.73
CA ARG A 73 -27.67 -38.06 -3.89
C ARG A 73 -27.62 -37.15 -2.66
N ARG A 74 -27.65 -37.72 -1.46
CA ARG A 74 -27.43 -37.02 -0.18
C ARG A 74 -26.09 -36.30 -0.15
N ASP A 75 -24.99 -36.95 -0.54
CA ASP A 75 -23.65 -36.37 -0.42
C ASP A 75 -23.40 -35.23 -1.42
N LEU A 76 -23.99 -35.32 -2.62
CA LEU A 76 -24.07 -34.21 -3.57
C LEU A 76 -24.85 -33.02 -2.98
N LEU A 77 -26.04 -33.25 -2.41
CA LEU A 77 -26.88 -32.21 -1.81
C LEU A 77 -26.18 -31.50 -0.62
N GLN A 78 -25.45 -32.24 0.23
CA GLN A 78 -24.65 -31.65 1.30
C GLN A 78 -23.50 -30.78 0.76
N SER A 79 -22.78 -31.28 -0.25
CA SER A 79 -21.61 -30.59 -0.82
C SER A 79 -22.02 -29.32 -1.55
N TYR A 80 -23.08 -29.38 -2.36
CA TYR A 80 -23.65 -28.20 -3.00
C TYR A 80 -24.23 -27.21 -1.99
N TYR A 81 -24.82 -27.67 -0.86
CA TYR A 81 -25.24 -26.75 0.21
C TYR A 81 -24.07 -25.99 0.84
N ARG A 82 -22.91 -26.63 1.06
CA ARG A 82 -21.69 -25.94 1.54
C ARG A 82 -21.19 -24.94 0.51
N ALA A 83 -21.15 -25.31 -0.77
CA ALA A 83 -20.81 -24.41 -1.87
C ALA A 83 -21.73 -23.17 -1.92
N LEU A 84 -23.05 -23.35 -1.77
CA LEU A 84 -24.01 -22.23 -1.68
C LEU A 84 -23.78 -21.34 -0.45
N CYS A 85 -23.29 -21.89 0.67
CA CYS A 85 -22.91 -21.08 1.85
C CYS A 85 -21.65 -20.25 1.58
N ALA A 86 -20.65 -20.80 0.90
CA ALA A 86 -19.48 -20.04 0.46
C ALA A 86 -19.92 -18.91 -0.50
N MET A 87 -20.73 -19.25 -1.52
CA MET A 87 -21.24 -18.30 -2.50
C MET A 87 -22.08 -17.16 -1.89
N GLU A 88 -22.98 -17.44 -0.93
CA GLU A 88 -23.82 -16.43 -0.23
C GLU A 88 -22.97 -15.31 0.38
N SER A 89 -21.72 -15.60 0.75
CA SER A 89 -20.79 -14.62 1.33
C SER A 89 -19.95 -13.84 0.32
N ARG A 90 -19.81 -14.31 -0.93
CA ARG A 90 -18.90 -13.73 -1.95
C ARG A 90 -19.61 -13.08 -3.13
N PHE A 91 -20.80 -13.60 -3.47
CA PHE A 91 -21.56 -13.19 -4.64
C PHE A 91 -22.90 -12.56 -4.21
N PRO A 92 -23.06 -11.23 -4.33
CA PRO A 92 -24.34 -10.61 -4.08
C PRO A 92 -25.29 -10.93 -5.25
N ILE A 93 -26.26 -11.80 -5.00
CA ILE A 93 -27.29 -12.21 -5.96
C ILE A 93 -28.60 -11.55 -5.53
N SER A 94 -29.06 -10.56 -6.31
CA SER A 94 -30.28 -9.78 -6.08
C SER A 94 -30.81 -9.19 -7.40
N PRO A 95 -31.99 -8.55 -7.42
CA PRO A 95 -32.45 -7.75 -8.55
C PRO A 95 -31.68 -6.43 -8.79
N ASP A 96 -30.79 -6.02 -7.87
CA ASP A 96 -30.09 -4.74 -7.98
C ASP A 96 -29.13 -4.71 -9.17
N ARG A 97 -28.95 -3.53 -9.78
CA ARG A 97 -28.19 -3.38 -11.04
C ARG A 97 -26.71 -3.76 -10.88
N ASP A 98 -26.13 -3.46 -9.72
CA ASP A 98 -24.70 -3.63 -9.42
C ASP A 98 -24.41 -4.98 -8.72
N HIS A 99 -25.40 -5.88 -8.71
CA HIS A 99 -25.37 -7.24 -8.19
C HIS A 99 -25.61 -8.27 -9.32
N ILE A 100 -25.44 -9.56 -9.04
CA ILE A 100 -25.65 -10.63 -10.02
C ILE A 100 -27.17 -10.87 -10.20
N ASN A 101 -27.74 -10.14 -11.16
CA ASN A 101 -29.16 -10.15 -11.51
C ASN A 101 -29.51 -11.01 -12.75
N ALA A 102 -28.52 -11.54 -13.46
CA ALA A 102 -28.69 -12.18 -14.78
C ALA A 102 -29.42 -13.54 -14.78
N PHE A 103 -29.67 -14.15 -13.61
CA PHE A 103 -30.39 -15.42 -13.49
C PHE A 103 -31.43 -15.39 -12.36
N SER A 104 -32.31 -16.40 -12.32
CA SER A 104 -33.26 -16.64 -11.22
C SER A 104 -33.31 -18.12 -10.89
N PHE A 105 -33.25 -18.47 -9.61
CA PHE A 105 -33.48 -19.85 -9.17
C PHE A 105 -34.97 -20.16 -9.21
N VAL A 106 -35.36 -21.26 -9.88
CA VAL A 106 -36.77 -21.63 -10.11
C VAL A 106 -37.03 -23.05 -9.63
N TRP A 107 -37.87 -23.19 -8.61
CA TRP A 107 -38.19 -24.48 -7.98
C TRP A 107 -39.69 -24.75 -7.96
N TYR A 108 -40.06 -25.99 -8.23
CA TYR A 108 -41.43 -26.49 -8.19
C TYR A 108 -41.78 -27.00 -6.78
N ASP A 109 -43.06 -26.93 -6.41
CA ASP A 109 -43.57 -27.46 -5.13
C ASP A 109 -43.67 -29.00 -5.20
N ALA A 110 -43.08 -29.71 -4.22
CA ALA A 110 -43.01 -31.17 -4.19
C ALA A 110 -44.37 -31.86 -4.08
N PHE A 111 -45.36 -31.20 -3.48
CA PHE A 111 -46.71 -31.75 -3.24
C PHE A 111 -47.76 -31.18 -4.21
N LYS A 112 -47.47 -30.03 -4.83
CA LYS A 112 -48.27 -29.43 -5.92
C LYS A 112 -47.37 -29.00 -7.10
N PRO A 113 -46.88 -29.92 -7.95
CA PRO A 113 -45.91 -29.62 -9.00
C PRO A 113 -46.34 -28.60 -10.07
N ASN A 114 -47.61 -28.19 -10.10
CA ASN A 114 -48.12 -27.08 -10.92
C ASN A 114 -47.84 -25.69 -10.31
N LYS A 115 -47.40 -25.61 -9.05
CA LYS A 115 -46.90 -24.40 -8.38
C LYS A 115 -45.37 -24.35 -8.46
N LYS A 116 -44.84 -23.14 -8.65
CA LYS A 116 -43.40 -22.86 -8.61
C LYS A 116 -43.09 -21.54 -7.92
N ALA A 117 -41.91 -21.45 -7.33
CA ALA A 117 -41.28 -20.23 -6.85
C ALA A 117 -40.17 -19.81 -7.82
N SER A 118 -39.87 -18.51 -7.88
CA SER A 118 -38.79 -17.94 -8.69
C SER A 118 -38.18 -16.76 -7.94
N GLN A 119 -36.88 -16.79 -7.65
CA GLN A 119 -36.19 -15.71 -6.93
C GLN A 119 -34.80 -15.42 -7.51
N GLN A 120 -34.47 -14.14 -7.60
CA GLN A 120 -33.11 -13.64 -7.86
C GLN A 120 -32.32 -13.54 -6.55
N ASN A 121 -32.32 -14.57 -5.69
CA ASN A 121 -31.46 -14.65 -4.51
C ASN A 121 -31.18 -16.12 -4.14
N ILE A 122 -30.08 -16.35 -3.41
CA ILE A 122 -29.60 -17.70 -3.09
C ILE A 122 -30.42 -18.43 -2.01
N HIS A 123 -31.32 -17.75 -1.29
CA HIS A 123 -32.03 -18.36 -0.16
C HIS A 123 -33.09 -19.38 -0.61
N LEU A 124 -33.78 -19.16 -1.73
CA LEU A 124 -34.69 -20.15 -2.30
C LEU A 124 -33.96 -21.43 -2.72
N GLU A 125 -32.78 -21.29 -3.33
CA GLU A 125 -31.92 -22.40 -3.74
C GLU A 125 -31.50 -23.22 -2.51
N LYS A 126 -30.95 -22.56 -1.48
CA LYS A 126 -30.57 -23.21 -0.21
C LYS A 126 -31.74 -23.90 0.47
N ALA A 127 -32.92 -23.29 0.51
CA ALA A 127 -34.12 -23.89 1.10
C ALA A 127 -34.59 -25.15 0.35
N ALA A 128 -34.56 -25.12 -0.98
CA ALA A 128 -34.93 -26.28 -1.80
C ALA A 128 -33.90 -27.42 -1.73
N VAL A 129 -32.60 -27.11 -1.67
CA VAL A 129 -31.53 -28.10 -1.48
C VAL A 129 -31.65 -28.78 -0.11
N LEU A 130 -31.94 -28.05 0.97
CA LEU A 130 -32.21 -28.62 2.29
C LEU A 130 -33.47 -29.51 2.32
N PHE A 131 -34.53 -29.10 1.62
CA PHE A 131 -35.73 -29.93 1.46
C PHE A 131 -35.39 -31.25 0.74
N ASN A 132 -34.62 -31.19 -0.36
CA ASN A 132 -34.20 -32.38 -1.10
C ASN A 132 -33.26 -33.26 -0.28
N LEU A 133 -32.42 -32.70 0.61
CA LEU A 133 -31.61 -33.46 1.55
C LEU A 133 -32.48 -34.25 2.55
N GLY A 134 -33.54 -33.63 3.07
CA GLY A 134 -34.55 -34.31 3.88
C GLY A 134 -35.29 -35.40 3.11
N ALA A 135 -35.61 -35.14 1.83
CA ALA A 135 -36.22 -36.12 0.94
C ALA A 135 -35.32 -37.33 0.67
N ALA A 136 -34.06 -37.12 0.28
CA ALA A 136 -33.08 -38.18 0.06
C ALA A 136 -32.88 -39.03 1.33
N HIS A 137 -32.77 -38.41 2.51
CA HIS A 137 -32.71 -39.14 3.78
C HIS A 137 -33.97 -39.97 4.07
N SER A 138 -35.16 -39.47 3.74
CA SER A 138 -36.41 -40.25 3.88
C SER A 138 -36.49 -41.42 2.89
N GLN A 139 -35.84 -41.33 1.73
CA GLN A 139 -35.76 -42.39 0.73
C GLN A 139 -34.75 -43.48 1.12
N ILE A 140 -33.55 -43.11 1.62
CA ILE A 140 -32.60 -44.05 2.27
C ILE A 140 -33.31 -44.82 3.39
N ALA A 141 -34.14 -44.14 4.17
CA ALA A 141 -34.86 -44.75 5.27
C ALA A 141 -35.96 -45.74 4.83
N LEU A 142 -36.53 -45.56 3.63
CA LEU A 142 -37.55 -46.42 3.05
C LEU A 142 -36.95 -47.61 2.27
N SER A 143 -35.76 -47.46 1.69
CA SER A 143 -35.05 -48.54 0.97
C SER A 143 -34.33 -49.54 1.89
N ALA A 144 -34.13 -49.20 3.16
CA ALA A 144 -33.48 -50.07 4.15
C ALA A 144 -34.34 -51.30 4.53
N ASP A 145 -33.73 -52.49 4.52
CA ASP A 145 -34.39 -53.75 4.90
C ASP A 145 -34.71 -53.81 6.41
N ARG A 146 -35.95 -53.46 6.75
CA ARG A 146 -36.45 -53.46 8.13
C ARG A 146 -36.77 -54.86 8.69
N THR A 147 -36.52 -55.95 7.97
CA THR A 147 -36.66 -57.31 8.54
C THR A 147 -35.58 -57.62 9.57
N GLY A 148 -34.40 -57.00 9.45
CA GLY A 148 -33.26 -57.18 10.35
C GLY A 148 -32.96 -55.95 11.23
N ALA A 149 -32.44 -56.19 12.43
CA ALA A 149 -32.04 -55.14 13.37
C ALA A 149 -31.00 -54.14 12.81
N ALA A 150 -30.21 -54.56 11.81
CA ALA A 150 -29.27 -53.71 11.09
C ALA A 150 -29.99 -52.67 10.21
N GLY A 151 -30.91 -53.09 9.35
CA GLY A 151 -31.66 -52.18 8.49
C GLY A 151 -32.68 -51.34 9.26
N LEU A 152 -33.26 -51.85 10.35
CA LEU A 152 -34.03 -51.05 11.32
C LEU A 152 -33.21 -49.88 11.90
N LYS A 153 -31.92 -50.10 12.19
CA LYS A 153 -31.00 -49.04 12.65
C LYS A 153 -30.70 -48.04 11.53
N VAL A 154 -30.52 -48.49 10.29
CA VAL A 154 -30.30 -47.61 9.12
C VAL A 154 -31.54 -46.75 8.84
N ALA A 155 -32.74 -47.35 8.83
CA ALA A 155 -34.01 -46.66 8.65
C ALA A 155 -34.23 -45.59 9.74
N CYS A 156 -34.08 -45.98 11.02
CA CYS A 156 -34.21 -45.07 12.15
C CYS A 156 -33.21 -43.89 12.11
N ASN A 157 -31.94 -44.16 11.81
CA ASN A 157 -30.93 -43.11 11.71
C ASN A 157 -31.21 -42.17 10.53
N SER A 158 -31.68 -42.71 9.40
CA SER A 158 -31.97 -41.94 8.20
C SER A 158 -33.24 -41.09 8.34
N PHE A 159 -34.28 -41.58 9.04
CA PHE A 159 -35.43 -40.74 9.41
C PHE A 159 -35.06 -39.65 10.44
N GLN A 160 -34.18 -39.91 11.41
CA GLN A 160 -33.65 -38.85 12.30
C GLN A 160 -32.82 -37.80 11.53
N ALA A 161 -32.10 -38.21 10.49
CA ALA A 161 -31.40 -37.29 9.60
C ALA A 161 -32.37 -36.48 8.73
N ALA A 162 -33.44 -37.10 8.20
CA ALA A 162 -34.50 -36.40 7.49
C ALA A 162 -35.19 -35.35 8.38
N ALA A 163 -35.52 -35.71 9.63
CA ALA A 163 -36.03 -34.77 10.63
C ALA A 163 -35.03 -33.63 10.90
N GLY A 164 -33.74 -33.94 11.02
CA GLY A 164 -32.65 -32.96 11.16
C GLY A 164 -32.58 -31.96 10.01
N ALA A 165 -32.71 -32.43 8.76
CA ALA A 165 -32.73 -31.57 7.58
C ALA A 165 -33.95 -30.63 7.56
N PHE A 166 -35.16 -31.15 7.87
CA PHE A 166 -36.38 -30.32 7.90
C PHE A 166 -36.41 -29.33 9.08
N ALA A 167 -35.87 -29.70 10.25
CA ALA A 167 -35.66 -28.78 11.37
C ALA A 167 -34.69 -27.65 10.96
N PHE A 168 -33.53 -28.01 10.41
CA PHE A 168 -32.53 -27.03 9.98
C PHE A 168 -33.04 -26.11 8.87
N LEU A 169 -33.83 -26.64 7.92
CA LEU A 169 -34.56 -25.86 6.92
C LEU A 169 -35.47 -24.81 7.56
N ARG A 170 -36.38 -25.22 8.45
CA ARG A 170 -37.30 -24.32 9.18
C ARG A 170 -36.54 -23.17 9.83
N ASP A 171 -35.50 -23.52 10.59
CA ASP A 171 -34.86 -22.61 11.54
C ASP A 171 -33.81 -21.69 10.88
N ASN A 172 -33.26 -22.06 9.71
CA ASN A 172 -32.16 -21.31 9.07
C ASN A 172 -32.46 -20.77 7.66
N ALA A 173 -33.39 -21.38 6.91
CA ALA A 173 -33.57 -21.10 5.48
C ALA A 173 -35.01 -20.76 5.07
N SER A 174 -36.03 -21.38 5.68
CA SER A 174 -37.45 -21.12 5.33
C SER A 174 -37.84 -19.65 5.44
N ILE A 175 -37.45 -18.99 6.55
CA ILE A 175 -37.76 -17.56 6.76
C ILE A 175 -37.04 -16.70 5.72
N LYS A 176 -35.74 -16.93 5.49
CA LYS A 176 -34.95 -16.20 4.47
C LYS A 176 -35.54 -16.35 3.07
N ALA A 177 -35.98 -17.56 2.70
CA ALA A 177 -36.65 -17.81 1.42
C ALA A 177 -38.04 -17.16 1.34
N SER A 178 -38.76 -16.98 2.45
CA SER A 178 -40.07 -16.29 2.46
C SER A 178 -40.00 -14.77 2.34
N VAL A 179 -38.83 -14.15 2.56
CA VAL A 179 -38.61 -12.69 2.37
C VAL A 179 -38.54 -12.33 0.87
N GLY A 180 -38.22 -13.29 0.00
CA GLY A 180 -38.23 -13.08 -1.45
C GLY A 180 -39.63 -12.98 -2.06
N SER A 181 -39.71 -12.49 -3.30
CA SER A 181 -40.96 -12.17 -4.01
C SER A 181 -41.91 -13.35 -4.29
N SER A 182 -41.48 -14.60 -4.11
CA SER A 182 -42.32 -15.79 -4.27
C SER A 182 -41.67 -17.03 -3.62
N ALA A 183 -42.37 -17.69 -2.69
CA ALA A 183 -41.96 -18.96 -2.09
C ALA A 183 -43.03 -20.05 -2.28
N THR A 184 -42.64 -21.32 -2.20
CA THR A 184 -43.55 -22.49 -2.28
C THR A 184 -43.88 -23.00 -0.88
N LEU A 185 -45.06 -23.59 -0.67
CA LEU A 185 -45.54 -23.93 0.68
C LEU A 185 -44.77 -25.11 1.28
N ASP A 186 -44.18 -25.97 0.45
CA ASP A 186 -43.40 -27.11 0.89
C ASP A 186 -42.11 -26.74 1.67
N VAL A 187 -41.51 -25.59 1.36
CA VAL A 187 -40.34 -25.03 2.08
C VAL A 187 -40.72 -24.04 3.20
N SER A 188 -42.01 -23.88 3.52
CA SER A 188 -42.47 -23.02 4.62
C SER A 188 -42.02 -23.54 5.99
N PRO A 189 -41.96 -22.67 7.03
CA PRO A 189 -41.70 -23.11 8.40
C PRO A 189 -42.71 -24.15 8.91
N GLU A 190 -43.98 -23.99 8.55
CA GLU A 190 -45.09 -24.87 8.95
C GLU A 190 -44.95 -26.25 8.31
N CYS A 191 -44.71 -26.32 6.99
CA CYS A 191 -44.49 -27.59 6.30
C CYS A 191 -43.23 -28.28 6.80
N SER A 192 -42.13 -27.54 6.94
CA SER A 192 -40.86 -28.08 7.43
C SER A 192 -40.98 -28.64 8.86
N GLY A 193 -41.70 -27.94 9.75
CA GLY A 193 -42.01 -28.44 11.10
C GLY A 193 -42.92 -29.68 11.11
N MET A 194 -43.91 -29.75 10.21
CA MET A 194 -44.76 -30.95 10.04
C MET A 194 -43.93 -32.14 9.55
N LEU A 195 -43.08 -31.93 8.55
CA LEU A 195 -42.19 -32.97 8.00
C LEU A 195 -41.17 -33.47 9.03
N GLU A 196 -40.61 -32.59 9.88
CA GLU A 196 -39.79 -33.00 11.03
C GLU A 196 -40.55 -34.01 11.90
N ARG A 197 -41.77 -33.68 12.34
CA ARG A 197 -42.57 -34.56 13.23
C ARG A 197 -43.00 -35.86 12.56
N LEU A 198 -43.33 -35.84 11.27
CA LEU A 198 -43.62 -37.05 10.49
C LEU A 198 -42.39 -37.98 10.42
N MET A 199 -41.19 -37.42 10.17
CA MET A 199 -39.95 -38.20 10.13
C MET A 199 -39.56 -38.73 11.53
N LEU A 200 -39.75 -37.95 12.60
CA LEU A 200 -39.56 -38.45 13.98
C LEU A 200 -40.54 -39.57 14.36
N ALA A 201 -41.80 -39.49 13.92
CA ALA A 201 -42.77 -40.57 14.13
C ALA A 201 -42.30 -41.89 13.50
N GLN A 202 -41.83 -41.83 12.24
CA GLN A 202 -41.30 -42.99 11.52
C GLN A 202 -39.96 -43.51 12.08
N ALA A 203 -39.10 -42.63 12.58
CA ALA A 203 -37.89 -43.04 13.30
C ALA A 203 -38.21 -43.77 14.60
N GLN A 204 -39.13 -43.23 15.40
CA GLN A 204 -39.60 -43.85 16.64
C GLN A 204 -40.34 -45.17 16.34
N GLU A 205 -41.04 -45.28 15.20
CA GLU A 205 -41.66 -46.53 14.73
C GLU A 205 -40.61 -47.60 14.40
N CYS A 206 -39.48 -47.25 13.77
CA CYS A 206 -38.37 -48.18 13.58
C CYS A 206 -37.77 -48.63 14.93
N PHE A 207 -37.71 -47.74 15.93
CA PHE A 207 -37.34 -48.13 17.30
C PHE A 207 -38.40 -49.03 17.95
N PHE A 208 -39.68 -48.83 17.67
CA PHE A 208 -40.76 -49.70 18.14
C PHE A 208 -40.64 -51.11 17.55
N GLU A 209 -40.53 -51.23 16.22
CA GLU A 209 -40.27 -52.48 15.51
C GLU A 209 -39.05 -53.20 16.12
N LYS A 210 -37.98 -52.46 16.44
CA LYS A 210 -36.80 -52.99 17.13
C LYS A 210 -37.10 -53.48 18.55
N VAL A 211 -37.75 -52.72 19.44
CA VAL A 211 -37.96 -53.18 20.84
C VAL A 211 -38.92 -54.38 20.93
N ILE A 212 -39.80 -54.55 19.94
CA ILE A 212 -40.60 -55.77 19.78
C ILE A 212 -39.73 -56.95 19.32
N GLY A 213 -38.85 -56.77 18.33
CA GLY A 213 -37.90 -57.80 17.90
C GLY A 213 -36.89 -58.20 18.99
N ASP A 214 -36.40 -57.23 19.76
CA ASP A 214 -35.52 -57.38 20.92
C ASP A 214 -36.25 -57.97 22.17
N ALA A 215 -37.52 -58.37 22.03
CA ALA A 215 -38.40 -58.96 23.06
C ALA A 215 -38.43 -58.19 24.39
N LYS A 216 -38.54 -56.86 24.35
CA LYS A 216 -38.55 -56.02 25.55
C LYS A 216 -39.87 -56.10 26.33
N PRO A 217 -39.86 -55.87 27.67
CA PRO A 217 -41.05 -55.98 28.52
C PRO A 217 -42.23 -55.14 28.02
N PRO A 218 -43.49 -55.61 28.17
CA PRO A 218 -44.65 -54.93 27.59
C PRO A 218 -44.80 -53.46 28.05
N GLY A 219 -44.56 -53.16 29.33
CA GLY A 219 -44.60 -51.79 29.86
C GLY A 219 -43.55 -50.83 29.28
N LEU A 220 -42.43 -51.32 28.73
CA LEU A 220 -41.48 -50.50 27.97
C LEU A 220 -41.98 -50.30 26.53
N CYS A 221 -42.43 -51.38 25.88
CA CYS A 221 -42.97 -51.34 24.53
C CYS A 221 -44.20 -50.41 24.42
N SER A 222 -45.04 -50.35 25.46
CA SER A 222 -46.14 -49.39 25.59
C SER A 222 -45.66 -47.93 25.55
N LYS A 223 -44.60 -47.60 26.31
CA LYS A 223 -44.03 -46.23 26.36
C LYS A 223 -43.44 -45.80 25.02
N VAL A 224 -42.77 -46.72 24.32
CA VAL A 224 -42.22 -46.47 22.99
C VAL A 224 -43.35 -46.26 21.98
N ALA A 225 -44.38 -47.12 21.98
CA ALA A 225 -45.56 -46.99 21.12
C ALA A 225 -46.35 -45.69 21.35
N ARG A 226 -46.56 -45.27 22.62
CA ARG A 226 -47.28 -44.01 22.89
C ARG A 226 -46.51 -42.80 22.35
N GLN A 227 -45.18 -42.83 22.30
CA GLN A 227 -44.42 -41.77 21.66
C GLN A 227 -44.53 -41.77 20.12
N VAL A 228 -44.58 -42.93 19.47
CA VAL A 228 -44.87 -43.02 18.01
C VAL A 228 -46.22 -42.36 17.73
N SER A 229 -47.23 -42.71 18.54
CA SER A 229 -48.58 -42.16 18.48
C SER A 229 -48.58 -40.64 18.66
N LEU A 230 -47.91 -40.10 19.68
CA LEU A 230 -47.79 -38.65 19.91
C LEU A 230 -47.17 -37.89 18.73
N TYR A 231 -46.07 -38.39 18.15
CA TYR A 231 -45.46 -37.71 16.99
C TYR A 231 -46.38 -37.75 15.75
N TYR A 232 -47.17 -38.81 15.56
CA TYR A 232 -48.21 -38.84 14.53
C TYR A 232 -49.43 -37.96 14.86
N GLU A 233 -49.80 -37.78 16.14
CA GLU A 233 -50.83 -36.82 16.58
C GLU A 233 -50.40 -35.37 16.26
N GLU A 234 -49.15 -35.01 16.54
CA GLU A 234 -48.58 -33.70 16.20
C GLU A 234 -48.55 -33.46 14.68
N ALA A 235 -48.05 -34.44 13.91
CA ALA A 235 -48.02 -34.35 12.44
C ALA A 235 -49.43 -34.27 11.84
N TYR A 236 -50.40 -35.01 12.38
CA TYR A 236 -51.81 -34.93 11.98
C TYR A 236 -52.41 -33.55 12.26
N ALA A 237 -52.17 -32.98 13.44
CA ALA A 237 -52.65 -31.66 13.80
C ALA A 237 -52.08 -30.57 12.88
N ALA A 238 -50.78 -30.64 12.55
CA ALA A 238 -50.15 -29.72 11.61
C ALA A 238 -50.69 -29.88 10.18
N LEU A 239 -50.88 -31.12 9.69
CA LEU A 239 -51.53 -31.38 8.39
C LEU A 239 -52.99 -30.89 8.33
N GLY A 240 -53.70 -30.87 9.46
CA GLY A 240 -55.06 -30.35 9.57
C GLY A 240 -55.16 -28.82 9.66
N ALA A 241 -54.07 -28.12 9.94
CA ALA A 241 -54.05 -26.67 10.13
C ALA A 241 -53.84 -25.90 8.81
N PRO A 242 -54.37 -24.67 8.66
CA PRO A 242 -53.91 -23.74 7.63
C PRO A 242 -52.42 -23.39 7.85
N PRO A 243 -51.61 -23.23 6.78
CA PRO A 243 -51.96 -23.33 5.36
C PRO A 243 -51.95 -24.75 4.78
N LEU A 244 -51.48 -25.76 5.54
CA LEU A 244 -51.21 -27.12 5.02
C LEU A 244 -52.47 -27.94 4.68
N SER A 245 -53.60 -27.63 5.32
CA SER A 245 -54.90 -28.34 5.18
C SER A 245 -55.47 -28.45 3.77
N GLN A 246 -54.97 -27.66 2.80
CA GLN A 246 -55.31 -27.74 1.38
C GLN A 246 -54.10 -28.04 0.47
N HIS A 247 -52.91 -28.19 1.05
CA HIS A 247 -51.64 -28.38 0.35
C HIS A 247 -51.29 -29.85 0.16
N PHE A 248 -51.61 -30.71 1.12
CA PHE A 248 -51.37 -32.16 1.02
C PHE A 248 -52.53 -32.90 0.31
N ASP A 249 -52.28 -34.14 -0.09
CA ASP A 249 -53.38 -35.03 -0.53
C ASP A 249 -54.15 -35.59 0.67
N ARG A 250 -55.46 -35.82 0.52
CA ARG A 250 -56.31 -36.28 1.63
C ARG A 250 -55.90 -37.67 2.15
N THR A 251 -55.28 -38.50 1.32
CA THR A 251 -54.73 -39.81 1.70
C THR A 251 -53.61 -39.71 2.73
N TRP A 252 -52.77 -38.66 2.69
CA TRP A 252 -51.73 -38.43 3.69
C TRP A 252 -52.33 -38.16 5.06
N ILE A 253 -53.33 -37.26 5.11
CA ILE A 253 -54.07 -36.93 6.33
C ILE A 253 -54.69 -38.20 6.93
N SER A 254 -55.32 -39.04 6.09
CA SER A 254 -55.92 -40.32 6.52
C SER A 254 -54.89 -41.38 6.92
N HIS A 255 -53.70 -41.43 6.30
CA HIS A 255 -52.61 -42.33 6.67
C HIS A 255 -52.04 -41.96 8.05
N VAL A 256 -51.70 -40.69 8.26
CA VAL A 256 -51.12 -40.17 9.51
C VAL A 256 -52.13 -40.29 10.66
N GLN A 257 -53.42 -40.03 10.41
CA GLN A 257 -54.49 -40.27 11.39
C GLN A 257 -54.59 -41.74 11.81
N LEU A 258 -54.53 -42.67 10.85
CA LEU A 258 -54.61 -44.09 11.14
C LEU A 258 -53.37 -44.60 11.88
N LYS A 259 -52.18 -44.10 11.54
CA LYS A 259 -50.92 -44.36 12.24
C LYS A 259 -50.96 -43.89 13.70
N SER A 260 -51.42 -42.66 13.93
CA SER A 260 -51.64 -42.10 15.28
C SER A 260 -52.48 -43.04 16.15
N ALA A 261 -53.62 -43.51 15.62
CA ALA A 261 -54.51 -44.44 16.31
C ALA A 261 -53.95 -45.86 16.44
N GLN A 262 -53.26 -46.39 15.42
CA GLN A 262 -52.56 -47.68 15.45
C GLN A 262 -51.61 -47.73 16.65
N PHE A 263 -50.76 -46.73 16.80
CA PHE A 263 -49.76 -46.73 17.87
C PHE A 263 -50.33 -46.36 19.24
N TYR A 264 -51.46 -45.63 19.32
CA TYR A 264 -52.20 -45.47 20.56
C TYR A 264 -52.79 -46.82 21.03
N ALA A 265 -53.40 -47.56 20.10
CA ALA A 265 -54.01 -48.85 20.38
C ALA A 265 -52.95 -49.93 20.68
N GLU A 266 -51.79 -49.91 20.02
CA GLU A 266 -50.63 -50.74 20.35
C GLU A 266 -50.09 -50.39 21.75
N ALA A 267 -50.00 -49.10 22.11
CA ALA A 267 -49.62 -48.70 23.46
C ALA A 267 -50.62 -49.18 24.52
N CYS A 268 -51.92 -49.15 24.22
CA CYS A 268 -52.98 -49.72 25.08
C CYS A 268 -52.90 -51.24 25.18
N TYR A 269 -52.61 -51.95 24.08
CA TYR A 269 -52.41 -53.40 24.06
C TYR A 269 -51.22 -53.83 24.93
N ARG A 270 -50.06 -53.17 24.76
CA ARG A 270 -48.86 -53.46 25.55
C ARG A 270 -49.00 -53.05 27.03
N ALA A 271 -49.76 -51.99 27.32
CA ALA A 271 -50.14 -51.66 28.69
C ALA A 271 -51.11 -52.69 29.29
N GLY A 272 -52.04 -53.24 28.50
CA GLY A 272 -52.92 -54.34 28.92
C GLY A 272 -52.14 -55.55 29.42
N LEU A 273 -51.17 -56.03 28.62
CA LEU A 273 -50.26 -57.12 29.00
C LEU A 273 -49.48 -56.81 30.31
N ASP A 274 -48.94 -55.60 30.44
CA ASP A 274 -48.19 -55.14 31.63
C ASP A 274 -49.06 -54.98 32.89
N LEU A 275 -50.36 -54.76 32.73
CA LEU A 275 -51.36 -54.74 33.81
C LEU A 275 -51.86 -56.16 34.15
N HIS A 276 -51.98 -57.03 33.14
CA HIS A 276 -52.35 -58.43 33.30
C HIS A 276 -51.31 -59.20 34.13
N GLU A 277 -50.01 -58.98 33.85
CA GLU A 277 -48.88 -59.48 34.66
C GLU A 277 -48.87 -58.95 36.12
N LYS A 278 -49.71 -57.97 36.45
CA LYS A 278 -49.85 -57.36 37.79
C LYS A 278 -51.24 -57.59 38.41
N GLU A 279 -52.07 -58.41 37.79
CA GLU A 279 -53.46 -58.68 38.19
C GLU A 279 -54.37 -57.43 38.20
N GLU A 280 -53.97 -56.30 37.58
CA GLU A 280 -54.76 -55.04 37.51
C GLU A 280 -55.86 -55.10 36.42
N ILE A 281 -56.59 -56.22 36.35
CA ILE A 281 -57.45 -56.60 35.21
C ILE A 281 -58.56 -55.57 34.92
N ALA A 282 -59.10 -54.90 35.94
CA ALA A 282 -60.07 -53.83 35.75
C ALA A 282 -59.50 -52.67 34.90
N GLN A 283 -58.23 -52.30 35.11
CA GLN A 283 -57.56 -51.28 34.32
C GLN A 283 -57.20 -51.81 32.92
N GLU A 284 -56.76 -53.07 32.79
CA GLU A 284 -56.55 -53.71 31.47
C GLU A 284 -57.81 -53.57 30.59
N ILE A 285 -58.98 -53.99 31.10
CA ILE A 285 -60.26 -53.94 30.39
C ILE A 285 -60.56 -52.51 29.89
N ALA A 286 -60.31 -51.50 30.73
CA ALA A 286 -60.56 -50.10 30.38
C ALA A 286 -59.54 -49.55 29.35
N ARG A 287 -58.27 -49.99 29.41
CA ARG A 287 -57.23 -49.66 28.42
C ARG A 287 -57.52 -50.28 27.05
N LEU A 288 -57.83 -51.58 27.02
CA LEU A 288 -58.12 -52.30 25.77
C LEU A 288 -59.34 -51.71 25.05
N LYS A 289 -60.43 -51.41 25.78
CA LYS A 289 -61.59 -50.68 25.25
C LYS A 289 -61.22 -49.31 24.68
N SER A 290 -60.34 -48.56 25.36
CA SER A 290 -59.89 -47.24 24.89
C SER A 290 -59.11 -47.34 23.57
N GLY A 291 -58.24 -48.34 23.43
CA GLY A 291 -57.51 -48.62 22.18
C GLY A 291 -58.44 -49.02 21.03
N ILE A 292 -59.39 -49.91 21.27
CA ILE A 292 -60.36 -50.36 20.25
C ILE A 292 -61.22 -49.20 19.74
N ASN A 293 -61.73 -48.35 20.65
CA ASN A 293 -62.52 -47.17 20.26
C ASN A 293 -61.73 -46.22 19.34
N ALA A 294 -60.45 -45.95 19.65
CA ALA A 294 -59.59 -45.11 18.83
C ALA A 294 -59.36 -45.68 17.41
N LEU A 295 -59.22 -47.00 17.28
CA LEU A 295 -59.15 -47.66 15.96
C LEU A 295 -60.47 -47.55 15.20
N ALA A 296 -61.60 -47.78 15.86
CA ALA A 296 -62.93 -47.70 15.27
C ALA A 296 -63.25 -46.27 14.77
N ASP A 297 -62.81 -45.23 15.48
CA ASP A 297 -62.95 -43.85 15.04
C ASP A 297 -62.01 -43.48 13.89
N ALA A 298 -60.74 -43.90 13.93
CA ALA A 298 -59.80 -43.65 12.84
C ALA A 298 -60.20 -44.36 11.53
N LYS A 299 -60.73 -45.59 11.60
CA LYS A 299 -61.25 -46.35 10.45
C LYS A 299 -62.39 -45.64 9.71
N LYS A 300 -63.18 -44.78 10.36
CA LYS A 300 -64.20 -43.94 9.69
C LYS A 300 -63.59 -42.96 8.68
N SER A 301 -62.32 -42.60 8.85
CA SER A 301 -61.59 -41.63 8.02
C SER A 301 -60.53 -42.25 7.10
N SER A 302 -60.30 -43.57 7.15
CA SER A 302 -59.16 -44.23 6.46
C SER A 302 -59.38 -44.52 4.96
N LYS A 303 -60.24 -43.75 4.27
CA LYS A 303 -60.49 -43.92 2.83
C LYS A 303 -59.24 -43.59 2.01
N GLY A 304 -58.81 -44.49 1.15
CA GLY A 304 -57.63 -44.33 0.31
C GLY A 304 -56.29 -44.64 1.00
N VAL A 305 -56.32 -45.19 2.22
CA VAL A 305 -55.11 -45.72 2.88
C VAL A 305 -54.72 -47.07 2.29
N ALA A 306 -53.42 -47.34 2.16
CA ALA A 306 -52.89 -48.58 1.57
C ALA A 306 -53.29 -49.84 2.37
N ALA A 307 -53.66 -50.90 1.65
CA ALA A 307 -54.19 -52.14 2.25
C ALA A 307 -53.31 -52.77 3.35
N PRO A 308 -51.97 -52.90 3.21
CA PRO A 308 -51.15 -53.53 4.25
C PRO A 308 -51.21 -52.82 5.62
N LEU A 309 -51.49 -51.51 5.64
CA LEU A 309 -51.69 -50.75 6.88
C LEU A 309 -53.08 -51.01 7.49
N LEU A 310 -54.12 -51.16 6.66
CA LEU A 310 -55.46 -51.56 7.10
C LEU A 310 -55.46 -53.00 7.65
N ASP A 311 -54.69 -53.90 7.03
CA ASP A 311 -54.49 -55.28 7.48
C ASP A 311 -53.75 -55.33 8.82
N ALA A 312 -52.65 -54.56 8.97
CA ALA A 312 -51.91 -54.45 10.22
C ALA A 312 -52.78 -53.92 11.37
N VAL A 313 -53.57 -52.87 11.13
CA VAL A 313 -54.51 -52.33 12.12
C VAL A 313 -55.61 -53.34 12.47
N SER A 314 -56.14 -54.08 11.49
CA SER A 314 -57.20 -55.06 11.75
C SER A 314 -56.69 -56.31 12.49
N LYS A 315 -55.42 -56.69 12.27
CA LYS A 315 -54.71 -57.71 13.07
C LYS A 315 -54.52 -57.25 14.53
N LEU A 316 -54.13 -55.98 14.75
CA LEU A 316 -54.03 -55.38 16.09
C LEU A 316 -55.40 -55.31 16.78
N GLU A 317 -56.45 -54.87 16.08
CA GLU A 317 -57.82 -54.86 16.59
C GLU A 317 -58.31 -56.26 16.98
N THR A 318 -57.96 -57.29 16.20
CA THR A 318 -58.28 -58.69 16.54
C THR A 318 -57.59 -59.14 17.83
N ASN A 319 -56.31 -58.79 18.01
CA ASN A 319 -55.56 -59.10 19.24
C ASN A 319 -56.13 -58.35 20.46
N LEU A 320 -56.46 -57.06 20.31
CA LEU A 320 -57.08 -56.23 21.34
C LEU A 320 -58.43 -56.81 21.80
N ASN A 321 -59.31 -57.18 20.86
CA ASN A 321 -60.60 -57.78 21.18
C ASN A 321 -60.46 -59.16 21.85
N ARG A 322 -59.51 -59.99 21.39
CA ARG A 322 -59.21 -61.29 22.02
C ARG A 322 -58.76 -61.14 23.48
N ASN A 323 -57.81 -60.25 23.75
CA ASN A 323 -57.37 -60.00 25.12
C ASN A 323 -58.48 -59.39 25.96
N LEU A 324 -59.31 -58.52 25.39
CA LEU A 324 -60.45 -57.94 26.09
C LEU A 324 -61.48 -59.00 26.49
N GLU A 325 -61.78 -59.97 25.62
CA GLU A 325 -62.68 -61.09 25.95
C GLU A 325 -62.12 -61.93 27.11
N ILE A 326 -60.82 -62.24 27.09
CA ILE A 326 -60.13 -62.98 28.17
C ILE A 326 -60.20 -62.20 29.49
N ALA A 327 -59.75 -60.93 29.49
CA ALA A 327 -59.70 -60.10 30.68
C ALA A 327 -61.09 -59.88 31.30
N VAL A 328 -62.12 -59.62 30.49
CA VAL A 328 -63.52 -59.52 30.97
C VAL A 328 -63.98 -60.85 31.57
N LYS A 329 -63.76 -61.97 30.88
CA LYS A 329 -64.18 -63.31 31.33
C LYS A 329 -63.48 -63.78 32.60
N GLU A 330 -62.26 -63.31 32.86
CA GLU A 330 -61.53 -63.58 34.10
C GLU A 330 -61.95 -62.61 35.22
N ASN A 331 -62.15 -61.33 34.92
CA ASN A 331 -62.70 -60.38 35.88
C ASN A 331 -64.09 -60.81 36.36
N ASP A 332 -64.99 -61.19 35.46
CA ASP A 332 -66.37 -61.58 35.79
C ASP A 332 -66.48 -62.94 36.51
N ARG A 333 -65.37 -63.68 36.67
CA ARG A 333 -65.35 -65.04 37.26
C ARG A 333 -64.36 -65.24 38.41
N VAL A 334 -63.33 -64.40 38.52
CA VAL A 334 -62.21 -64.57 39.46
C VAL A 334 -61.97 -63.27 40.24
N TYR A 335 -61.63 -62.18 39.55
CA TYR A 335 -61.13 -60.96 40.22
C TYR A 335 -62.24 -60.01 40.71
N LEU A 336 -63.41 -60.03 40.04
CA LEU A 336 -64.62 -59.25 40.33
C LEU A 336 -64.37 -57.73 40.55
N MET A 337 -63.34 -57.18 39.91
CA MET A 337 -62.94 -55.79 40.09
C MET A 337 -63.88 -54.84 39.34
N ARG A 338 -64.11 -53.66 39.92
CA ARG A 338 -64.90 -52.60 39.29
C ARG A 338 -64.08 -51.90 38.20
N ILE A 339 -64.46 -52.11 36.95
CA ILE A 339 -63.85 -51.45 35.79
C ILE A 339 -63.96 -49.91 35.95
N PRO A 340 -62.84 -49.16 35.91
CA PRO A 340 -62.85 -47.71 36.00
C PRO A 340 -63.34 -47.05 34.70
N PRO A 341 -64.00 -45.87 34.76
CA PRO A 341 -64.33 -45.11 33.57
C PRO A 341 -63.06 -44.59 32.89
N ALA A 342 -63.04 -44.54 31.56
CA ALA A 342 -61.84 -44.21 30.77
C ALA A 342 -61.19 -42.87 31.16
N GLY A 343 -61.99 -41.85 31.50
CA GLY A 343 -61.50 -40.54 31.97
C GLY A 343 -60.85 -40.51 33.36
N SER A 344 -60.85 -41.63 34.09
CA SER A 344 -60.12 -41.80 35.37
C SER A 344 -58.81 -42.58 35.22
N LEU A 345 -58.49 -43.07 34.02
CA LEU A 345 -57.22 -43.72 33.73
C LEU A 345 -56.11 -42.67 33.64
N GLN A 346 -54.99 -42.93 34.32
CA GLN A 346 -53.78 -42.10 34.17
C GLN A 346 -53.33 -42.05 32.70
N PRO A 347 -52.83 -40.91 32.17
CA PRO A 347 -52.26 -40.86 30.83
C PRO A 347 -51.18 -41.94 30.64
N LEU A 348 -51.12 -42.56 29.46
CA LEU A 348 -50.06 -43.52 29.16
C LEU A 348 -48.71 -42.78 29.12
N PRO A 349 -47.70 -43.21 29.90
CA PRO A 349 -46.37 -42.61 29.83
C PRO A 349 -45.76 -42.86 28.44
N ALA A 350 -45.02 -41.88 27.94
CA ALA A 350 -44.31 -41.95 26.66
C ALA A 350 -42.78 -41.94 26.89
N ALA A 351 -42.02 -42.49 25.94
CA ALA A 351 -40.56 -42.45 25.97
C ALA A 351 -40.00 -42.24 24.56
N SER A 352 -39.46 -41.04 24.29
CA SER A 352 -38.73 -40.80 23.04
C SER A 352 -37.32 -41.38 23.09
N LEU A 353 -36.98 -42.12 22.05
CA LEU A 353 -35.65 -42.70 21.81
C LEU A 353 -34.99 -42.07 20.57
N VAL A 354 -35.66 -41.09 19.94
CA VAL A 354 -35.22 -40.39 18.74
C VAL A 354 -35.13 -38.88 18.96
N LYS A 355 -34.30 -38.23 18.16
CA LYS A 355 -34.24 -36.76 18.05
C LYS A 355 -33.83 -36.36 16.62
N PRO A 356 -34.12 -35.13 16.17
CA PRO A 356 -33.54 -34.62 14.94
C PRO A 356 -32.00 -34.70 15.00
N LEU A 357 -31.36 -35.10 13.90
CA LEU A 357 -29.92 -35.01 13.77
C LEU A 357 -29.51 -33.52 13.76
N HIS A 358 -28.49 -33.15 14.52
CA HIS A 358 -27.94 -31.80 14.45
C HIS A 358 -27.18 -31.65 13.13
N MET A 359 -27.74 -30.87 12.20
CA MET A 359 -27.17 -30.69 10.86
C MET A 359 -26.05 -29.65 10.80
N GLY A 360 -25.81 -28.87 11.86
CA GLY A 360 -24.78 -27.83 11.88
C GLY A 360 -23.39 -28.37 11.54
N ASP A 361 -22.98 -29.48 12.15
CA ASP A 361 -21.66 -30.09 11.93
C ASP A 361 -21.54 -30.78 10.56
N VAL A 362 -22.68 -31.23 9.99
CA VAL A 362 -22.75 -31.91 8.69
C VAL A 362 -22.71 -30.91 7.54
N LEU A 363 -23.35 -29.76 7.72
CA LEU A 363 -23.49 -28.69 6.74
C LEU A 363 -22.54 -27.51 7.00
N ASP A 364 -21.57 -27.68 7.89
CA ASP A 364 -20.51 -26.72 8.20
C ASP A 364 -19.71 -26.38 6.94
N ALA A 365 -19.79 -25.12 6.51
CA ALA A 365 -19.04 -24.57 5.38
C ALA A 365 -17.76 -23.84 5.80
N SER A 366 -17.38 -23.80 7.09
CA SER A 366 -16.17 -23.11 7.57
C SER A 366 -14.86 -23.66 7.00
N LYS A 367 -14.89 -24.90 6.51
CA LYS A 367 -13.76 -25.60 5.87
C LYS A 367 -13.85 -25.60 4.35
N GLU A 368 -14.92 -25.04 3.78
CA GLU A 368 -15.11 -24.96 2.33
C GLU A 368 -14.10 -23.98 1.73
N ARG A 369 -13.51 -24.34 0.59
CA ARG A 369 -12.42 -23.56 -0.03
C ARG A 369 -12.81 -22.88 -1.34
N LEU A 370 -13.97 -23.23 -1.89
CA LEU A 370 -14.54 -22.57 -3.06
C LEU A 370 -14.60 -21.05 -2.84
N PHE A 371 -14.01 -20.30 -3.77
CA PHE A 371 -13.94 -18.83 -3.77
C PHE A 371 -13.22 -18.21 -2.56
N ALA A 372 -12.32 -18.95 -1.90
CA ALA A 372 -11.59 -18.46 -0.72
C ALA A 372 -10.72 -17.21 -1.00
N SER A 373 -10.26 -17.01 -2.24
CA SER A 373 -9.51 -15.82 -2.67
C SER A 373 -10.38 -14.58 -2.89
N LEU A 374 -11.69 -14.73 -3.07
CA LEU A 374 -12.60 -13.57 -3.16
C LEU A 374 -12.81 -13.00 -1.76
N VAL A 375 -12.49 -11.73 -1.58
CA VAL A 375 -12.82 -10.95 -0.40
C VAL A 375 -14.24 -10.38 -0.58
N PRO A 376 -15.20 -10.62 0.33
CA PRO A 376 -16.52 -10.01 0.25
C PRO A 376 -16.42 -8.48 0.15
N ASP A 377 -17.23 -7.86 -0.71
CA ASP A 377 -17.25 -6.39 -0.87
C ASP A 377 -17.61 -5.67 0.45
N SER A 378 -18.41 -6.31 1.32
CA SER A 378 -18.64 -5.87 2.71
C SER A 378 -17.37 -5.93 3.58
N SER A 379 -16.62 -7.03 3.54
CA SER A 379 -15.35 -7.19 4.25
C SER A 379 -14.26 -6.26 3.70
N ALA A 380 -14.24 -5.98 2.39
CA ALA A 380 -13.33 -5.03 1.77
C ALA A 380 -13.61 -3.61 2.27
N LYS A 381 -14.86 -3.15 2.23
CA LYS A 381 -15.29 -1.84 2.76
C LYS A 381 -15.04 -1.71 4.26
N ALA A 382 -15.25 -2.79 5.03
CA ALA A 382 -14.91 -2.85 6.44
C ALA A 382 -13.41 -2.75 6.70
N LEU A 383 -12.57 -3.42 5.89
CA LEU A 383 -11.12 -3.32 5.97
C LEU A 383 -10.64 -1.90 5.64
N SER A 384 -11.15 -1.28 4.57
CA SER A 384 -10.81 0.11 4.23
C SER A 384 -11.14 1.09 5.35
N LYS A 385 -12.33 0.98 5.97
CA LYS A 385 -12.70 1.78 7.14
C LYS A 385 -11.74 1.55 8.32
N TYR A 386 -11.36 0.30 8.59
CA TYR A 386 -10.42 -0.01 9.67
C TYR A 386 -9.02 0.56 9.41
N THR A 387 -8.49 0.40 8.19
CA THR A 387 -7.20 0.98 7.80
C THR A 387 -7.22 2.51 7.92
N GLU A 388 -8.32 3.18 7.54
CA GLU A 388 -8.48 4.61 7.76
C GLU A 388 -8.48 4.98 9.26
N MET A 389 -9.12 4.19 10.13
CA MET A 389 -9.09 4.44 11.59
C MET A 389 -7.68 4.26 12.16
N VAL A 390 -6.95 3.21 11.77
CA VAL A 390 -5.56 2.97 12.17
C VAL A 390 -4.62 4.07 11.66
N ASP A 391 -4.79 4.50 10.41
CA ASP A 391 -3.93 5.54 9.81
C ASP A 391 -4.18 6.92 10.41
N ASN A 392 -5.41 7.22 10.84
CA ASN A 392 -5.70 8.41 11.62
C ASN A 392 -5.02 8.38 13.01
N ILE A 393 -5.02 7.25 13.70
CA ILE A 393 -4.32 7.09 14.99
C ILE A 393 -2.82 7.28 14.80
N ILE A 394 -2.21 6.55 13.87
CA ILE A 394 -0.76 6.60 13.62
C ILE A 394 -0.35 8.01 13.21
N ARG A 395 -1.06 8.65 12.27
CA ARG A 395 -0.81 10.05 11.89
C ARG A 395 -0.82 10.98 13.10
N THR A 396 -1.86 10.92 13.93
CA THR A 396 -2.00 11.79 15.11
C THR A 396 -0.84 11.59 16.11
N GLN A 397 -0.37 10.35 16.31
CA GLN A 397 0.73 10.08 17.24
C GLN A 397 2.10 10.45 16.65
N VAL A 398 2.32 10.25 15.34
CA VAL A 398 3.53 10.73 14.64
C VAL A 398 3.61 12.25 14.65
N GLU A 399 2.49 12.95 14.40
CA GLU A 399 2.39 14.41 14.50
C GLU A 399 2.76 14.92 15.91
N LYS A 400 2.32 14.25 16.99
CA LYS A 400 2.75 14.57 18.36
C LYS A 400 4.25 14.34 18.59
N LEU A 401 4.81 13.23 18.12
CA LEU A 401 6.24 12.91 18.26
C LEU A 401 7.12 13.95 17.54
N GLN A 402 6.68 14.41 16.37
CA GLN A 402 7.32 15.49 15.63
C GLN A 402 7.18 16.84 16.35
N GLN A 403 5.98 17.18 16.85
CA GLN A 403 5.74 18.40 17.62
C GLN A 403 6.61 18.48 18.89
N GLY A 404 6.71 17.40 19.68
CA GLY A 404 7.59 17.37 20.86
C GLY A 404 9.06 17.60 20.48
N SER A 405 9.52 16.97 19.41
CA SER A 405 10.90 17.11 18.93
C SER A 405 11.20 18.53 18.40
N GLU A 406 10.22 19.17 17.76
CA GLU A 406 10.33 20.58 17.33
C GLU A 406 10.29 21.55 18.51
N ILE A 407 9.39 21.34 19.49
CA ILE A 407 9.36 22.12 20.74
C ILE A 407 10.70 22.02 21.47
N THR A 408 11.27 20.82 21.53
CA THR A 408 12.61 20.57 22.10
C THR A 408 13.68 21.38 21.37
N ARG A 409 13.71 21.31 20.04
CA ARG A 409 14.68 22.02 19.18
C ARG A 409 14.56 23.54 19.32
N VAL A 410 13.33 24.07 19.40
CA VAL A 410 13.08 25.51 19.60
C VAL A 410 13.54 25.94 20.99
N LYS A 411 13.16 25.22 22.05
CA LYS A 411 13.54 25.58 23.44
C LYS A 411 15.04 25.53 23.67
N LEU A 412 15.74 24.51 23.17
CA LEU A 412 17.21 24.46 23.26
C LEU A 412 17.86 25.64 22.52
N LYS A 413 17.34 26.02 21.36
CA LYS A 413 17.83 27.20 20.61
C LYS A 413 17.56 28.52 21.33
N GLU A 414 16.41 28.69 21.99
CA GLU A 414 16.11 29.87 22.81
C GLU A 414 17.07 30.01 24.01
N MET A 415 17.62 28.90 24.50
CA MET A 415 18.61 28.85 25.59
C MET A 415 20.08 28.92 25.13
N ASP A 416 20.37 28.97 23.83
CA ASP A 416 21.71 28.74 23.23
C ASP A 416 22.36 27.40 23.67
N LEU A 417 21.57 26.36 23.93
CA LEU A 417 22.06 25.04 24.33
C LEU A 417 22.17 24.08 23.11
N PRO A 418 23.23 23.26 23.01
CA PRO A 418 24.35 23.10 23.94
C PRO A 418 25.53 24.07 23.74
N ASP A 419 25.45 25.00 22.77
CA ASP A 419 26.55 25.88 22.35
C ASP A 419 27.17 26.69 23.50
N SER A 420 26.38 27.18 24.45
CA SER A 420 26.86 27.95 25.61
C SER A 420 27.77 27.13 26.54
N ILE A 421 27.49 25.83 26.69
CA ILE A 421 28.32 24.89 27.47
C ILE A 421 29.59 24.55 26.68
N LEU A 422 29.47 24.29 25.38
CA LEU A 422 30.61 23.96 24.51
C LEU A 422 31.61 25.13 24.41
N ALA A 423 31.13 26.38 24.33
CA ALA A 423 31.97 27.57 24.34
C ALA A 423 32.78 27.75 25.64
N MET A 424 32.23 27.33 26.78
CA MET A 424 32.95 27.30 28.06
C MET A 424 34.00 26.17 28.13
N GLU A 425 33.81 25.08 27.38
CA GLU A 425 34.83 24.04 27.19
C GLU A 425 35.90 24.40 26.13
N GLY A 426 35.78 25.57 25.49
CA GLY A 426 36.66 26.01 24.39
C GLY A 426 36.29 25.43 23.02
N ASN A 427 35.18 24.70 22.92
CA ASN A 427 34.65 24.11 21.69
C ASN A 427 33.71 25.11 21.00
N PHE A 428 34.26 26.12 20.33
CA PHE A 428 33.47 27.18 19.72
C PHE A 428 32.77 26.76 18.42
N THR A 429 31.45 26.98 18.36
CA THR A 429 30.65 26.90 17.14
C THR A 429 30.45 28.30 16.55
N MET A 430 30.81 28.46 15.28
CA MET A 430 30.61 29.69 14.51
C MET A 430 29.50 29.48 13.46
N PRO A 431 28.63 30.48 13.19
CA PRO A 431 27.62 30.38 12.13
C PRO A 431 28.25 30.00 10.78
N ILE A 432 27.59 29.08 10.07
CA ILE A 432 28.09 28.47 8.83
C ILE A 432 28.44 29.55 7.80
N ASP A 433 27.53 30.50 7.58
CA ASP A 433 27.71 31.61 6.63
C ASP A 433 29.03 32.38 6.87
N ILE A 434 29.37 32.67 8.13
CA ILE A 434 30.59 33.38 8.52
C ILE A 434 31.83 32.48 8.35
N LYS A 435 31.67 31.18 8.59
CA LYS A 435 32.74 30.19 8.43
C LYS A 435 33.10 29.99 6.96
N GLU A 436 32.13 29.79 6.09
CA GLU A 436 32.32 29.71 4.63
C GLU A 436 32.92 31.02 4.09
N ASP A 437 32.47 32.18 4.59
CA ASP A 437 33.01 33.48 4.22
C ASP A 437 34.51 33.64 4.58
N VAL A 438 34.92 33.19 5.77
CA VAL A 438 36.31 33.22 6.21
C VAL A 438 37.16 32.17 5.47
N GLU A 439 36.66 30.95 5.31
CA GLU A 439 37.37 29.89 4.58
C GLU A 439 37.64 30.30 3.12
N ALA A 440 36.67 30.95 2.45
CA ALA A 440 36.86 31.53 1.12
C ALA A 440 37.98 32.59 1.09
N VAL A 441 38.10 33.44 2.11
CA VAL A 441 39.20 34.43 2.22
C VAL A 441 40.55 33.72 2.46
N GLN A 442 40.57 32.67 3.28
CA GLN A 442 41.79 31.91 3.57
C GLN A 442 42.31 31.14 2.35
N VAL A 443 41.41 30.57 1.52
CA VAL A 443 41.76 29.91 0.24
C VAL A 443 42.43 30.88 -0.74
N VAL A 444 42.04 32.16 -0.72
CA VAL A 444 42.62 33.24 -1.55
C VAL A 444 43.94 33.80 -0.97
N GLY A 445 44.49 33.17 0.08
CA GLY A 445 45.77 33.55 0.70
C GLY A 445 45.64 34.57 1.84
N GLY A 446 44.41 34.93 2.23
CA GLY A 446 44.11 35.87 3.30
C GLY A 446 44.65 37.29 3.05
N PRO A 447 44.58 38.18 4.07
CA PRO A 447 45.08 39.55 4.00
C PRO A 447 46.52 39.68 3.45
N SER A 448 47.40 38.73 3.80
CA SER A 448 48.77 38.62 3.27
C SER A 448 48.85 38.43 1.74
N GLY A 449 47.85 37.82 1.12
CA GLY A 449 47.80 37.62 -0.33
C GLY A 449 47.70 38.94 -1.11
N LEU A 450 47.03 39.95 -0.55
CA LEU A 450 46.82 41.26 -1.19
C LEU A 450 48.14 42.00 -1.44
N GLU A 451 49.15 41.82 -0.59
CA GLU A 451 50.47 42.42 -0.78
C GLU A 451 51.22 41.81 -1.98
N GLY A 452 51.12 40.48 -2.13
CA GLY A 452 51.71 39.76 -3.26
C GLY A 452 51.06 40.13 -4.60
N GLU A 453 49.75 40.33 -4.63
CA GLU A 453 49.04 40.77 -5.84
C GLU A 453 49.22 42.26 -6.13
N LEU A 454 49.33 43.12 -5.12
CA LEU A 454 49.72 44.52 -5.28
C LEU A 454 51.14 44.63 -5.87
N GLN A 455 52.03 43.70 -5.52
CA GLN A 455 53.35 43.61 -6.15
C GLN A 455 53.24 43.18 -7.63
N GLN A 456 52.42 42.18 -7.97
CA GLN A 456 52.15 41.81 -9.37
C GLN A 456 51.58 42.99 -10.18
N LEU A 457 50.70 43.80 -9.59
CA LEU A 457 50.14 45.01 -10.20
C LEU A 457 51.25 46.03 -10.52
N LYS A 458 52.17 46.28 -9.58
CA LYS A 458 53.33 47.14 -9.75
C LYS A 458 54.31 46.62 -10.80
N ASP A 459 54.54 45.31 -10.87
CA ASP A 459 55.39 44.69 -11.89
C ASP A 459 54.77 44.76 -13.29
N LEU A 460 53.47 44.48 -13.44
CA LEU A 460 52.74 44.65 -14.71
C LEU A 460 52.73 46.10 -15.18
N LYS A 461 52.56 47.06 -14.26
CA LYS A 461 52.69 48.49 -14.58
C LYS A 461 54.09 48.79 -15.13
N ARG A 462 55.17 48.34 -14.46
CA ARG A 462 56.55 48.58 -14.92
C ARG A 462 56.79 47.98 -16.32
N VAL A 463 56.33 46.75 -16.58
CA VAL A 463 56.45 46.10 -17.89
C VAL A 463 55.72 46.89 -18.98
N ASN A 464 54.54 47.44 -18.68
CA ASN A 464 53.81 48.33 -19.61
C ASN A 464 54.59 49.63 -19.90
N GLU A 465 55.17 50.27 -18.88
CA GLU A 465 56.01 51.47 -19.03
C GLU A 465 57.26 51.19 -19.87
N GLU A 466 57.98 50.09 -19.57
CA GLU A 466 59.16 49.64 -20.33
C GLU A 466 58.84 49.35 -21.80
N LEU A 467 57.74 48.62 -22.08
CA LEU A 467 57.31 48.32 -23.45
C LEU A 467 56.93 49.57 -24.24
N LEU A 468 56.30 50.56 -23.60
CA LEU A 468 55.94 51.84 -24.22
C LEU A 468 57.19 52.64 -24.59
N ILE A 469 58.14 52.78 -23.66
CA ILE A 469 59.42 53.48 -23.87
C ILE A 469 60.25 52.80 -24.98
N GLN A 470 60.35 51.47 -24.98
CA GLN A 470 61.03 50.72 -26.03
C GLN A 470 60.41 50.96 -27.42
N THR A 471 59.07 51.07 -27.49
CA THR A 471 58.36 51.28 -28.74
C THR A 471 58.55 52.70 -29.27
N GLU A 472 58.55 53.71 -28.38
CA GLU A 472 58.81 55.09 -28.77
C GLU A 472 60.26 55.29 -29.23
N GLU A 473 61.26 54.77 -28.50
CA GLU A 473 62.67 54.94 -28.86
C GLU A 473 63.03 54.21 -30.17
N MET A 474 62.35 53.10 -30.49
CA MET A 474 62.45 52.41 -31.78
C MET A 474 61.98 53.30 -32.94
N LEU A 475 60.81 53.94 -32.82
CA LEU A 475 60.29 54.87 -33.83
C LEU A 475 61.18 56.12 -33.96
N ARG A 476 61.60 56.71 -32.83
CA ARG A 476 62.55 57.83 -32.80
C ARG A 476 63.91 57.47 -33.39
N LYS A 477 64.34 56.19 -33.36
CA LYS A 477 65.57 55.73 -34.00
C LYS A 477 65.45 55.79 -35.53
N GLU A 478 64.41 55.18 -36.11
CA GLU A 478 64.20 55.23 -37.57
C GLU A 478 63.97 56.66 -38.06
N GLU A 479 63.32 57.52 -37.26
CA GLU A 479 63.17 58.95 -37.57
C GLU A 479 64.52 59.68 -37.63
N ARG A 480 65.41 59.45 -36.65
CA ARG A 480 66.78 60.00 -36.66
C ARG A 480 67.58 59.48 -37.85
N GLU A 481 67.43 58.21 -38.21
CA GLU A 481 68.10 57.61 -39.38
C GLU A 481 67.58 58.20 -40.71
N ASP A 482 66.26 58.38 -40.87
CA ASP A 482 65.68 59.07 -42.03
C ASP A 482 66.17 60.51 -42.15
N ALA A 483 66.23 61.25 -41.04
CA ALA A 483 66.74 62.62 -41.00
C ALA A 483 68.22 62.67 -41.40
N GLN A 484 69.05 61.76 -40.90
CA GLN A 484 70.47 61.68 -41.25
C GLN A 484 70.68 61.36 -42.74
N PHE A 485 70.00 60.35 -43.29
CA PHE A 485 70.13 60.01 -44.71
C PHE A 485 69.58 61.11 -45.63
N ARG A 486 68.52 61.82 -45.21
CA ARG A 486 67.99 62.98 -45.93
C ARG A 486 68.96 64.16 -45.97
N VAL A 487 69.79 64.34 -44.94
CA VAL A 487 70.90 65.31 -44.94
C VAL A 487 72.08 64.83 -45.79
N GLN A 488 72.44 63.54 -45.72
CA GLN A 488 73.59 62.99 -46.45
C GLN A 488 73.37 62.90 -47.97
N PHE A 489 72.19 62.46 -48.42
CA PHE A 489 71.87 62.25 -49.85
C PHE A 489 71.00 63.38 -50.46
N GLY A 490 70.56 64.34 -49.65
CA GLY A 490 69.91 65.57 -50.09
C GLY A 490 68.73 65.33 -51.05
N GLY A 491 68.75 66.04 -52.19
CA GLY A 491 67.69 65.99 -53.20
C GLY A 491 67.49 64.64 -53.90
N GLN A 492 68.35 63.63 -53.65
CA GLN A 492 68.13 62.27 -54.14
C GLN A 492 67.35 61.39 -53.13
N TRP A 493 67.21 61.80 -51.86
CA TRP A 493 66.48 61.05 -50.83
C TRP A 493 64.96 61.28 -50.90
N THR A 494 64.32 60.75 -51.94
CA THR A 494 62.93 61.08 -52.32
C THR A 494 61.83 60.42 -51.48
N ARG A 495 62.15 59.50 -50.56
CA ARG A 495 61.14 58.82 -49.73
C ARG A 495 60.44 59.79 -48.75
N PRO A 496 59.15 59.61 -48.42
CA PRO A 496 58.45 60.45 -47.45
C PRO A 496 59.12 60.45 -46.07
N GLN A 497 58.96 61.55 -45.32
CA GLN A 497 59.58 61.72 -44.00
C GLN A 497 58.89 60.85 -42.94
N SER A 498 59.69 60.22 -42.08
CA SER A 498 59.18 59.27 -41.07
C SER A 498 58.20 59.90 -40.08
N THR A 499 58.47 61.11 -39.59
CA THR A 499 57.58 61.89 -38.69
C THR A 499 56.12 61.92 -39.16
N THR A 500 55.91 62.15 -40.45
CA THR A 500 54.57 62.26 -41.07
C THR A 500 53.86 60.91 -41.11
N LEU A 501 54.60 59.81 -41.23
CA LEU A 501 54.06 58.45 -41.29
C LEU A 501 53.81 57.84 -39.90
N THR A 502 54.68 58.11 -38.92
CA THR A 502 54.61 57.55 -37.56
C THR A 502 53.69 58.33 -36.62
N LYS A 503 53.15 59.50 -37.04
CA LYS A 503 52.32 60.36 -36.19
C LYS A 503 51.17 59.62 -35.50
N THR A 504 50.45 58.76 -36.21
CA THR A 504 49.31 57.99 -35.66
C THR A 504 49.73 56.92 -34.65
N LEU A 505 50.98 56.45 -34.69
CA LEU A 505 51.55 55.56 -33.68
C LEU A 505 51.93 56.36 -32.42
N HIS A 506 52.60 57.51 -32.58
CA HIS A 506 52.90 58.43 -31.47
C HIS A 506 51.62 58.93 -30.77
N ASP A 507 50.55 59.27 -31.52
CA ASP A 507 49.25 59.65 -30.97
C ASP A 507 48.56 58.51 -30.19
N ARG A 508 48.94 57.24 -30.41
CA ARG A 508 48.48 56.07 -29.62
C ARG A 508 49.37 55.84 -28.39
N LEU A 509 50.69 55.92 -28.54
CA LEU A 509 51.64 55.82 -27.43
C LEU A 509 51.39 56.89 -26.36
N ASN A 510 51.15 58.14 -26.78
CA ASN A 510 50.80 59.25 -25.88
C ASN A 510 49.51 58.98 -25.08
N LYS A 511 48.51 58.32 -25.69
CA LYS A 511 47.27 57.92 -24.99
C LYS A 511 47.52 56.79 -24.00
N PHE A 512 48.34 55.80 -24.36
CA PHE A 512 48.73 54.74 -23.42
C PHE A 512 49.52 55.31 -22.24
N ALA A 513 50.43 56.26 -22.44
CA ALA A 513 51.16 56.92 -21.36
C ALA A 513 50.22 57.69 -20.40
N ALA A 514 49.21 58.39 -20.94
CA ALA A 514 48.16 59.02 -20.13
C ALA A 514 47.34 57.99 -19.33
N ASN A 515 46.97 56.86 -19.96
CA ASN A 515 46.24 55.78 -19.31
C ASN A 515 47.03 55.12 -18.16
N ILE A 516 48.33 54.86 -18.36
CA ILE A 516 49.22 54.33 -17.30
C ILE A 516 49.27 55.29 -16.11
N LYS A 517 49.37 56.61 -16.37
CA LYS A 517 49.37 57.62 -15.31
C LYS A 517 48.06 57.60 -14.52
N GLN A 518 46.91 57.57 -15.20
CA GLN A 518 45.59 57.52 -14.54
C GLN A 518 45.40 56.22 -13.74
N ALA A 519 45.89 55.09 -14.24
CA ALA A 519 45.87 53.82 -13.52
C ALA A 519 46.77 53.84 -12.27
N SER A 520 47.95 54.46 -12.36
CA SER A 520 48.83 54.64 -11.19
C SER A 520 48.18 55.45 -10.06
N ASP A 521 47.26 56.37 -10.36
CA ASP A 521 46.47 57.07 -9.34
C ASP A 521 45.41 56.16 -8.69
N SER A 522 44.92 55.12 -9.40
CA SER A 522 44.08 54.06 -8.83
C SER A 522 44.87 53.08 -7.99
N ASP A 523 46.04 52.62 -8.46
CA ASP A 523 46.92 51.74 -7.69
C ASP A 523 47.28 52.38 -6.34
N ALA A 524 47.60 53.68 -6.35
CA ALA A 524 47.88 54.48 -5.16
C ALA A 524 46.64 54.77 -4.29
N ARG A 525 45.42 54.44 -4.74
CA ARG A 525 44.21 54.38 -3.89
C ARG A 525 44.06 52.99 -3.26
N ILE A 526 44.29 51.93 -4.02
CA ILE A 526 44.23 50.53 -3.55
C ILE A 526 45.28 50.28 -2.46
N GLU A 527 46.54 50.69 -2.68
CA GLU A 527 47.63 50.58 -1.70
C GLU A 527 47.32 51.30 -0.38
N ARG A 528 46.63 52.45 -0.44
CA ARG A 528 46.16 53.17 0.75
C ARG A 528 45.01 52.43 1.42
N ALA A 529 44.04 51.93 0.66
CA ALA A 529 42.90 51.18 1.20
C ALA A 529 43.34 49.91 1.96
N ILE A 530 44.33 49.17 1.44
CA ILE A 530 44.97 48.04 2.13
C ILE A 530 45.55 48.49 3.47
N LYS A 531 46.36 49.56 3.46
CA LYS A 531 47.03 50.08 4.66
C LYS A 531 46.03 50.55 5.72
N ASP A 532 45.03 51.33 5.33
CA ASP A 532 44.06 51.95 6.23
C ASP A 532 43.13 50.91 6.90
N HIS A 533 42.87 49.77 6.24
CA HIS A 533 42.03 48.68 6.78
C HIS A 533 42.82 47.49 7.33
N SER A 534 44.16 47.55 7.35
CA SER A 534 45.04 46.46 7.79
C SER A 534 44.66 45.88 9.17
N ALA A 535 44.50 46.75 10.18
CA ALA A 535 44.11 46.37 11.54
C ALA A 535 42.67 45.80 11.66
N LEU A 536 41.79 46.07 10.69
CA LEU A 536 40.47 45.41 10.62
C LEU A 536 40.60 44.01 10.01
N MET A 537 41.41 43.87 8.96
CA MET A 537 41.64 42.59 8.29
C MET A 537 42.52 41.62 9.11
N GLU A 538 43.29 42.12 10.09
CA GLU A 538 44.16 41.32 10.95
C GLU A 538 43.42 40.18 11.68
N ILE A 539 42.14 40.37 12.03
CA ILE A 539 41.30 39.33 12.66
C ILE A 539 41.15 38.07 11.78
N LEU A 540 41.28 38.19 10.46
CA LEU A 540 41.19 37.08 9.50
C LEU A 540 42.49 36.25 9.41
N ASN A 541 43.58 36.73 10.02
CA ASN A 541 44.85 36.00 10.11
C ASN A 541 44.87 34.98 11.27
N CYS A 542 43.91 35.05 12.20
CA CYS A 542 43.80 34.11 13.33
C CYS A 542 43.58 32.67 12.83
N ARG A 543 44.35 31.72 13.37
CA ARG A 543 44.27 30.28 13.03
C ARG A 543 44.35 29.43 14.30
N PRO A 544 43.27 28.70 14.68
CA PRO A 544 41.93 28.71 14.09
C PRO A 544 41.26 30.09 14.21
N ILE A 545 40.31 30.43 13.34
CA ILE A 545 39.58 31.73 13.42
C ILE A 545 38.74 31.81 14.69
N GLU A 546 38.29 30.64 15.17
CA GLU A 546 37.63 30.42 16.46
C GLU A 546 38.45 30.99 17.65
N SER A 547 39.76 31.17 17.53
CA SER A 547 40.61 31.81 18.56
C SER A 547 40.43 33.34 18.70
N ALA A 548 39.77 33.99 17.74
CA ALA A 548 39.41 35.40 17.83
C ALA A 548 38.11 35.65 18.62
N LEU A 549 37.36 34.58 18.94
CA LEU A 549 36.11 34.65 19.70
C LEU A 549 36.40 34.86 21.19
N PRO A 550 35.54 35.59 21.92
CA PRO A 550 35.65 35.68 23.37
C PRO A 550 35.45 34.30 24.01
N ILE A 551 36.14 34.05 25.12
CA ILE A 551 35.99 32.83 25.93
C ILE A 551 34.98 33.11 27.03
N VAL A 552 34.11 32.15 27.35
CA VAL A 552 33.26 32.23 28.56
C VAL A 552 34.19 32.14 29.79
N SER A 553 34.41 33.27 30.45
CA SER A 553 35.29 33.35 31.61
C SER A 553 34.65 32.65 32.82
N ARG A 554 35.35 31.68 33.42
CA ARG A 554 34.98 31.20 34.76
C ARG A 554 35.02 32.36 35.77
N PRO A 555 34.09 32.45 36.73
CA PRO A 555 34.13 33.44 37.78
C PRO A 555 35.47 33.47 38.51
N ILE A 556 36.03 34.66 38.73
CA ILE A 556 37.38 34.84 39.31
C ILE A 556 37.41 34.46 40.81
N MET A 557 36.25 34.31 41.45
CA MET A 557 36.13 33.92 42.85
C MET A 557 34.95 32.96 43.07
N SER A 558 35.26 31.66 43.19
CA SER A 558 34.35 30.63 43.69
C SER A 558 35.16 29.64 44.52
N LEU A 559 34.82 29.52 45.80
CA LEU A 559 35.58 28.71 46.78
C LEU A 559 34.94 27.33 47.04
N ASP A 560 33.70 27.14 46.59
CA ASP A 560 32.81 26.07 47.07
C ASP A 560 32.50 24.99 46.02
N GLY A 561 33.04 25.10 44.80
CA GLY A 561 32.91 24.08 43.74
C GLY A 561 31.53 23.97 43.07
N ASN A 562 30.59 24.85 43.39
CA ASN A 562 29.20 24.80 42.89
C ASN A 562 29.08 24.93 41.36
N GLU A 563 30.05 25.59 40.70
CA GLU A 563 30.08 25.80 39.25
C GLU A 563 30.05 24.50 38.44
N ASP A 564 30.97 23.58 38.73
CA ASP A 564 31.06 22.30 38.01
C ASP A 564 29.88 21.38 38.34
N ALA A 565 29.18 21.61 39.46
CA ALA A 565 27.93 20.94 39.81
C ALA A 565 26.74 21.43 38.96
N ILE A 566 26.58 22.76 38.79
CA ILE A 566 25.56 23.35 37.90
C ILE A 566 25.76 22.85 36.45
N VAL A 567 27.00 22.95 35.95
CA VAL A 567 27.37 22.47 34.61
C VAL A 567 27.16 20.96 34.47
N GLY A 568 27.51 20.17 35.50
CA GLY A 568 27.30 18.73 35.52
C GLY A 568 25.82 18.34 35.47
N ALA A 569 24.98 19.03 36.24
CA ALA A 569 23.53 18.82 36.28
C ALA A 569 22.87 19.17 34.93
N LEU A 570 23.20 20.32 34.34
CA LEU A 570 22.67 20.74 33.05
C LEU A 570 23.08 19.76 31.91
N LYS A 571 24.34 19.29 31.91
CA LYS A 571 24.81 18.23 31.00
C LYS A 571 24.08 16.91 31.20
N GLN A 572 23.75 16.54 32.44
CA GLN A 572 22.98 15.33 32.74
C GLN A 572 21.55 15.44 32.20
N SER A 573 20.88 16.57 32.41
CA SER A 573 19.53 16.83 31.91
C SER A 573 19.48 16.83 30.38
N LEU A 574 20.49 17.40 29.70
CA LEU A 574 20.61 17.32 28.23
C LEU A 574 20.75 15.88 27.72
N ARG A 575 21.54 15.02 28.38
CA ARG A 575 21.65 13.58 28.01
C ARG A 575 20.35 12.80 28.25
N GLN A 576 19.57 13.18 29.26
CA GLN A 576 18.23 12.62 29.48
C GLN A 576 17.28 13.04 28.34
N LEU A 577 17.39 14.28 27.86
CA LEU A 577 16.60 14.81 26.74
C LEU A 577 16.98 14.16 25.39
N GLU A 578 18.27 13.89 25.16
CA GLU A 578 18.75 13.04 24.05
C GLU A 578 18.17 11.62 24.15
N THR A 579 18.10 11.04 25.35
CA THR A 579 17.53 9.71 25.58
C THR A 579 16.02 9.68 25.30
N LEU A 580 15.26 10.68 25.76
CA LEU A 580 13.83 10.83 25.43
C LEU A 580 13.62 11.00 23.92
N SER A 581 14.53 11.71 23.24
CA SER A 581 14.48 11.91 21.78
C SER A 581 14.77 10.61 21.01
N ALA A 582 15.74 9.81 21.47
CA ALA A 582 16.04 8.50 20.88
C ALA A 582 14.87 7.51 21.06
N GLN A 583 14.15 7.56 22.18
CA GLN A 583 12.94 6.77 22.39
C GLN A 583 11.84 7.09 21.35
N ARG A 584 11.75 8.32 20.84
CA ARG A 584 10.73 8.68 19.82
C ARG A 584 10.92 7.97 18.51
N ALA A 585 12.16 7.80 18.05
CA ALA A 585 12.45 7.01 16.86
C ALA A 585 11.96 5.56 17.05
N GLY A 586 12.21 4.98 18.23
CA GLY A 586 11.70 3.66 18.60
C GLY A 586 10.17 3.59 18.62
N LEU A 587 9.49 4.57 19.22
CA LEU A 587 8.02 4.64 19.25
C LEU A 587 7.42 4.82 17.84
N GLU A 588 8.04 5.64 16.99
CA GLU A 588 7.61 5.82 15.59
C GLU A 588 7.78 4.54 14.77
N ASP A 589 8.89 3.83 14.93
CA ASP A 589 9.16 2.58 14.22
C ASP A 589 8.30 1.42 14.75
N MET A 590 7.99 1.37 16.05
CA MET A 590 7.00 0.44 16.60
C MET A 590 5.60 0.68 16.04
N LEU A 591 5.15 1.94 15.89
CA LEU A 591 3.86 2.24 15.22
C LEU A 591 3.84 1.71 13.77
N LYS A 592 4.94 1.88 13.02
CA LYS A 592 5.07 1.37 11.63
C LYS A 592 5.05 -0.16 11.60
N GLU A 593 5.76 -0.83 12.50
CA GLU A 593 5.78 -2.29 12.56
C GLU A 593 4.44 -2.88 13.00
N MET A 594 3.75 -2.26 13.98
CA MET A 594 2.40 -2.64 14.36
C MET A 594 1.46 -2.59 13.15
N LYS A 595 1.45 -1.48 12.39
CA LYS A 595 0.66 -1.39 11.14
C LYS A 595 1.02 -2.48 10.13
N ARG A 596 2.32 -2.73 9.92
CA ARG A 596 2.79 -3.73 8.94
C ARG A 596 2.33 -5.16 9.28
N ASN A 597 2.11 -5.44 10.56
CA ASN A 597 1.69 -6.75 11.07
C ASN A 597 0.17 -6.82 11.36
N ASP A 598 -0.60 -5.77 11.11
CA ASP A 598 -2.02 -5.64 11.45
C ASP A 598 -2.94 -6.07 10.29
N ASP A 599 -3.07 -7.39 10.08
CA ASP A 599 -4.08 -7.95 9.18
C ASP A 599 -5.32 -8.44 9.95
N ILE A 600 -6.44 -7.71 9.77
CA ILE A 600 -7.76 -8.11 10.29
C ILE A 600 -8.65 -8.78 9.23
N LEU A 601 -8.21 -8.91 7.97
CA LEU A 601 -9.03 -9.46 6.89
C LEU A 601 -9.55 -10.89 7.20
N PRO A 602 -8.76 -11.83 7.76
CA PRO A 602 -9.28 -13.14 8.17
C PRO A 602 -10.38 -13.06 9.24
N LYS A 603 -10.34 -12.04 10.11
CA LYS A 603 -11.35 -11.79 11.15
C LYS A 603 -12.62 -11.18 10.54
N LEU A 604 -12.49 -10.32 9.52
CA LEU A 604 -13.60 -9.76 8.75
C LEU A 604 -14.27 -10.77 7.80
N MET A 605 -13.54 -11.77 7.31
CA MET A 605 -14.07 -12.84 6.45
C MET A 605 -14.79 -13.94 7.24
N SER A 606 -14.61 -14.00 8.56
CA SER A 606 -15.23 -14.98 9.47
C SER A 606 -16.31 -14.39 10.39
N SER A 607 -16.33 -13.07 10.59
CA SER A 607 -17.35 -12.40 11.42
C SER A 607 -18.65 -12.14 10.65
N THR A 608 -19.76 -12.67 11.17
CA THR A 608 -21.12 -12.54 10.63
C THR A 608 -21.98 -11.61 11.50
N GLY A 609 -21.58 -10.35 11.62
CA GLY A 609 -22.28 -9.36 12.46
C GLY A 609 -21.77 -7.92 12.28
N SER A 610 -22.03 -7.06 13.28
CA SER A 610 -21.53 -5.69 13.30
C SER A 610 -20.01 -5.66 13.50
N TYR A 611 -19.29 -5.02 12.59
CA TYR A 611 -17.82 -4.94 12.64
C TYR A 611 -17.30 -3.97 13.73
N GLU A 612 -18.14 -3.09 14.29
CA GLU A 612 -17.71 -2.08 15.27
C GLU A 612 -17.11 -2.69 16.56
N ASP A 613 -17.64 -3.82 17.03
CA ASP A 613 -17.10 -4.52 18.21
C ASP A 613 -15.78 -5.25 17.91
N LEU A 614 -15.52 -5.60 16.65
CA LEU A 614 -14.23 -6.11 16.19
C LEU A 614 -13.23 -4.96 16.09
N PHE A 615 -13.60 -3.87 15.42
CA PHE A 615 -12.75 -2.67 15.30
C PHE A 615 -12.34 -2.14 16.68
N ARG A 616 -13.26 -2.03 17.64
CA ARG A 616 -12.94 -1.60 19.02
C ARG A 616 -11.88 -2.48 19.68
N LYS A 617 -11.96 -3.80 19.53
CA LYS A 617 -10.98 -4.74 20.12
C LYS A 617 -9.64 -4.72 19.40
N GLU A 618 -9.66 -4.61 18.08
CA GLU A 618 -8.45 -4.59 17.26
C GLU A 618 -7.72 -3.24 17.32
N ILE A 619 -8.41 -2.13 17.53
CA ILE A 619 -7.79 -0.81 17.74
C ILE A 619 -7.13 -0.71 19.12
N ALA A 620 -7.72 -1.31 20.16
CA ALA A 620 -7.23 -1.19 21.55
C ALA A 620 -5.78 -1.66 21.75
N LYS A 621 -5.19 -2.43 20.82
CA LYS A 621 -3.76 -2.77 20.85
C LYS A 621 -2.84 -1.57 20.67
N TYR A 622 -3.31 -0.49 20.03
CA TYR A 622 -2.57 0.76 19.89
C TYR A 622 -2.65 1.66 21.14
N ASP A 623 -3.56 1.40 22.08
CA ASP A 623 -3.75 2.27 23.26
C ASP A 623 -2.48 2.34 24.13
N GLN A 624 -1.79 1.21 24.34
CA GLN A 624 -0.53 1.13 25.10
C GLN A 624 0.56 2.05 24.54
N ILE A 625 0.82 1.98 23.22
CA ILE A 625 1.84 2.82 22.58
C ILE A 625 1.38 4.30 22.49
N CYS A 626 0.08 4.55 22.43
CA CYS A 626 -0.47 5.91 22.56
C CYS A 626 -0.23 6.50 23.97
N GLU A 627 -0.25 5.67 25.01
CA GLU A 627 0.08 6.08 26.38
C GLU A 627 1.59 6.33 26.54
N GLU A 628 2.45 5.42 26.07
CA GLU A 628 3.92 5.59 26.11
C GLU A 628 4.39 6.86 25.38
N ILE A 629 3.79 7.19 24.24
CA ILE A 629 4.03 8.45 23.51
C ILE A 629 3.60 9.66 24.34
N THR A 630 2.48 9.58 25.05
CA THR A 630 1.99 10.66 25.91
C THR A 630 2.94 10.86 27.12
N GLN A 631 3.35 9.78 27.78
CA GLN A 631 4.32 9.80 28.88
C GLN A 631 5.69 10.36 28.44
N ASN A 632 6.17 10.06 27.23
CA ASN A 632 7.42 10.62 26.69
C ASN A 632 7.34 12.14 26.43
N ILE A 633 6.17 12.65 26.03
CA ILE A 633 5.94 14.09 25.85
C ILE A 633 5.84 14.80 27.20
N GLU A 634 5.11 14.25 28.17
CA GLU A 634 5.01 14.80 29.53
C GLU A 634 6.38 14.84 30.25
N ALA A 635 7.17 13.76 30.13
CA ALA A 635 8.53 13.71 30.66
C ALA A 635 9.47 14.74 30.01
N GLN A 636 9.30 15.02 28.72
CA GLN A 636 10.06 16.08 28.03
C GLN A 636 9.65 17.47 28.52
N GLU A 637 8.37 17.76 28.71
CA GLU A 637 7.91 19.07 29.20
C GLU A 637 8.48 19.36 30.60
N GLN A 638 8.41 18.38 31.52
CA GLN A 638 9.01 18.48 32.85
C GLN A 638 10.54 18.68 32.78
N LEU A 639 11.23 17.94 31.93
CA LEU A 639 12.68 18.03 31.77
C LEU A 639 13.12 19.37 31.12
N LEU A 640 12.37 19.91 30.17
CA LEU A 640 12.63 21.23 29.58
C LEU A 640 12.43 22.35 30.61
N PHE A 641 11.44 22.25 31.50
CA PHE A 641 11.28 23.19 32.60
C PHE A 641 12.47 23.14 33.58
N GLN A 642 12.98 21.94 33.89
CA GLN A 642 14.18 21.77 34.70
C GLN A 642 15.44 22.34 34.01
N ILE A 643 15.60 22.09 32.71
CA ILE A 643 16.73 22.61 31.91
C ILE A 643 16.68 24.15 31.84
N GLN A 644 15.49 24.75 31.70
CA GLN A 644 15.34 26.21 31.74
C GLN A 644 15.85 26.79 33.06
N ALA A 645 15.39 26.26 34.20
CA ALA A 645 15.82 26.73 35.52
C ALA A 645 17.34 26.58 35.74
N GLN A 646 17.92 25.45 35.32
CA GLN A 646 19.37 25.21 35.37
C GLN A 646 20.16 26.14 34.42
N ASN A 647 19.59 26.45 33.25
CA ASN A 647 20.19 27.37 32.29
C ASN A 647 20.14 28.82 32.75
N ASP A 648 19.09 29.22 33.45
CA ASP A 648 18.96 30.57 34.02
C ASP A 648 19.96 30.77 35.18
N GLU A 649 20.18 29.75 36.02
CA GLU A 649 21.25 29.73 37.03
C GLU A 649 22.65 29.78 36.38
N PHE A 650 22.89 28.96 35.35
CA PHE A 650 24.12 28.97 34.57
C PHE A 650 24.38 30.34 33.91
N ALA A 651 23.35 30.97 33.33
CA ALA A 651 23.45 32.28 32.71
C ALA A 651 23.84 33.38 33.69
N ALA A 652 23.28 33.35 34.91
CA ALA A 652 23.58 34.31 35.97
C ALA A 652 25.00 34.12 36.55
N VAL A 653 25.45 32.89 36.77
CA VAL A 653 26.78 32.61 37.33
C VAL A 653 27.90 32.94 36.33
N PHE A 654 27.73 32.60 35.05
CA PHE A 654 28.76 32.75 34.02
C PHE A 654 28.64 34.04 33.19
N ASN A 655 27.74 34.97 33.56
CA ASN A 655 27.46 36.24 32.87
C ASN A 655 27.28 36.08 31.35
N LEU A 656 26.39 35.14 30.95
CA LEU A 656 26.20 34.80 29.53
C LEU A 656 25.71 35.97 28.66
N GLU A 657 25.11 37.02 29.24
CA GLU A 657 24.70 38.22 28.50
C GLU A 657 25.89 39.02 27.97
N ASP A 658 26.91 39.27 28.80
CA ASP A 658 28.14 39.93 28.38
C ASP A 658 28.90 39.08 27.35
N TYR A 659 28.93 37.76 27.54
CA TYR A 659 29.49 36.82 26.56
C TYR A 659 28.75 36.87 25.22
N ARG A 660 27.40 36.84 25.22
CA ARG A 660 26.58 36.98 24.01
C ARG A 660 26.87 38.29 23.28
N ALA A 661 26.90 39.42 24.00
CA ALA A 661 27.19 40.74 23.44
C ALA A 661 28.61 40.82 22.85
N ALA A 662 29.61 40.24 23.52
CA ALA A 662 30.97 40.15 23.01
C ALA A 662 31.08 39.25 21.77
N ARG A 663 30.43 38.08 21.77
CA ARG A 663 30.40 37.12 20.65
C ARG A 663 29.79 37.75 19.40
N GLU A 664 28.63 38.41 19.55
CA GLU A 664 27.94 39.08 18.43
C GLU A 664 28.77 40.26 17.88
N LYS A 665 29.46 41.01 18.75
CA LYS A 665 30.38 42.08 18.36
C LYS A 665 31.55 41.52 17.53
N THR A 666 32.17 40.42 17.94
CA THR A 666 33.24 39.77 17.17
C THR A 666 32.75 39.26 15.82
N TYR A 667 31.56 38.64 15.74
CA TYR A 667 30.97 38.22 14.46
C TYR A 667 30.75 39.40 13.50
N LYS A 668 30.26 40.55 14.00
CA LYS A 668 30.13 41.78 13.21
C LYS A 668 31.50 42.32 12.73
N GLN A 669 32.56 42.18 13.52
CA GLN A 669 33.92 42.56 13.13
C GLN A 669 34.49 41.62 12.05
N ILE A 670 34.33 40.30 12.18
CA ILE A 670 34.76 39.31 11.17
C ILE A 670 34.03 39.56 9.85
N ALA A 671 32.71 39.72 9.86
CA ALA A 671 31.92 39.99 8.65
C ALA A 671 32.33 41.31 7.96
N ALA A 672 32.58 42.37 8.73
CA ALA A 672 33.07 43.64 8.19
C ALA A 672 34.48 43.52 7.57
N ALA A 673 35.36 42.71 8.18
CA ALA A 673 36.69 42.42 7.65
C ALA A 673 36.62 41.61 6.34
N VAL A 674 35.78 40.57 6.25
CA VAL A 674 35.59 39.79 5.02
C VAL A 674 35.03 40.67 3.90
N ALA A 675 34.03 41.51 4.18
CA ALA A 675 33.47 42.43 3.21
C ALA A 675 34.54 43.41 2.65
N LYS A 676 35.38 43.98 3.51
CA LYS A 676 36.47 44.88 3.09
C LYS A 676 37.61 44.16 2.36
N PHE A 677 37.93 42.92 2.75
CA PHE A 677 38.88 42.09 2.01
C PHE A 677 38.41 41.85 0.57
N ARG A 678 37.13 41.46 0.38
CA ARG A 678 36.53 41.21 -0.94
C ARG A 678 36.54 42.47 -1.81
N GLU A 679 36.09 43.61 -1.26
CA GLU A 679 36.13 44.91 -1.93
C GLU A 679 37.54 45.25 -2.45
N ILE A 680 38.58 45.09 -1.62
CA ILE A 680 39.96 45.38 -2.01
C ILE A 680 40.46 44.36 -3.06
N LYS A 681 40.17 43.07 -2.88
CA LYS A 681 40.55 41.98 -3.80
C LYS A 681 40.00 42.24 -5.20
N ASP A 682 38.75 42.67 -5.33
CA ASP A 682 38.13 42.93 -6.62
C ASP A 682 38.71 44.18 -7.31
N ASN A 683 39.03 45.24 -6.57
CA ASN A 683 39.75 46.39 -7.11
C ASN A 683 41.14 46.00 -7.65
N ILE A 684 41.87 45.10 -6.97
CA ILE A 684 43.15 44.54 -7.48
C ILE A 684 42.90 43.70 -8.74
N ASN A 685 41.89 42.83 -8.73
CA ASN A 685 41.51 41.99 -9.88
C ASN A 685 41.21 42.83 -11.13
N GLU A 686 40.55 43.98 -10.99
CA GLU A 686 40.29 44.91 -12.09
C GLU A 686 41.56 45.62 -12.58
N GLY A 687 42.42 46.08 -11.67
CA GLY A 687 43.73 46.66 -12.03
C GLY A 687 44.62 45.70 -12.82
N LEU A 688 44.70 44.44 -12.38
CA LEU A 688 45.47 43.39 -13.08
C LEU A 688 44.92 43.15 -14.50
N LYS A 689 43.60 43.01 -14.65
CA LYS A 689 42.94 42.88 -15.98
C LYS A 689 43.21 44.08 -16.87
N PHE A 690 43.17 45.30 -16.33
CA PHE A 690 43.47 46.53 -17.06
C PHE A 690 44.91 46.52 -17.60
N TYR A 691 45.91 46.24 -16.75
CA TYR A 691 47.31 46.25 -17.20
C TYR A 691 47.66 45.13 -18.18
N ILE A 692 47.02 43.96 -18.09
CA ILE A 692 47.16 42.89 -19.09
C ILE A 692 46.56 43.35 -20.44
N THR A 693 45.33 43.87 -20.43
CA THR A 693 44.67 44.39 -21.65
C THR A 693 45.45 45.54 -22.30
N LEU A 694 46.05 46.40 -21.49
CA LEU A 694 46.91 47.48 -21.95
C LEU A 694 48.24 46.98 -22.53
N GLN A 695 48.81 45.91 -21.95
CA GLN A 695 50.04 45.29 -22.44
C GLN A 695 49.83 44.73 -23.85
N ASP A 696 48.74 44.02 -24.10
CA ASP A 696 48.38 43.52 -25.44
C ASP A 696 48.19 44.68 -26.44
N ALA A 697 47.54 45.76 -26.02
CA ALA A 697 47.35 46.96 -26.85
C ALA A 697 48.67 47.68 -27.19
N ILE A 698 49.62 47.73 -26.25
CA ILE A 698 50.98 48.26 -26.46
C ILE A 698 51.79 47.31 -27.35
N MET A 699 51.74 45.99 -27.13
CA MET A 699 52.43 44.99 -27.97
C MET A 699 51.93 45.03 -29.42
N ASN A 700 50.65 45.27 -29.65
CA ASN A 700 50.08 45.47 -30.98
C ASN A 700 50.66 46.72 -31.68
N VAL A 701 50.82 47.84 -30.96
CA VAL A 701 51.50 49.05 -31.48
C VAL A 701 53.01 48.80 -31.68
N LYS A 702 53.65 48.04 -30.80
CA LYS A 702 55.06 47.65 -30.92
C LYS A 702 55.31 46.82 -32.17
N GLN A 703 54.39 45.91 -32.52
CA GLN A 703 54.49 45.16 -33.78
C GLN A 703 54.28 46.06 -34.99
N GLN A 704 53.28 46.94 -34.99
CA GLN A 704 53.09 47.93 -36.07
C GLN A 704 54.31 48.85 -36.23
N GLY A 705 54.99 49.18 -35.12
CA GLY A 705 56.29 49.87 -35.12
C GLY A 705 57.42 49.04 -35.73
N ASN A 706 57.58 47.78 -35.33
CA ASN A 706 58.55 46.84 -35.90
C ASN A 706 58.36 46.70 -37.42
N ASP A 707 57.13 46.44 -37.87
CA ASP A 707 56.79 46.22 -39.29
C ASP A 707 57.07 47.49 -40.11
N PHE A 708 56.74 48.67 -39.57
CA PHE A 708 57.09 49.95 -40.17
C PHE A 708 58.61 50.11 -40.27
N VAL A 709 59.36 49.96 -39.17
CA VAL A 709 60.82 50.15 -39.15
C VAL A 709 61.53 49.13 -40.06
N MET A 710 61.06 47.89 -40.13
CA MET A 710 61.59 46.87 -41.04
C MET A 710 61.33 47.24 -42.51
N THR A 711 60.10 47.66 -42.85
CA THR A 711 59.76 48.15 -44.20
C THR A 711 60.60 49.35 -44.59
N ARG A 712 60.85 50.26 -43.65
CA ARG A 712 61.70 51.45 -43.85
C ARG A 712 63.18 51.10 -43.97
N ASN A 713 63.68 50.08 -43.28
CA ASN A 713 65.05 49.63 -43.39
C ASN A 713 65.29 48.94 -44.76
N LEU A 714 64.32 48.17 -45.25
CA LEU A 714 64.35 47.60 -46.60
C LEU A 714 64.35 48.71 -47.67
N GLN A 715 63.42 49.67 -47.59
CA GLN A 715 63.39 50.85 -48.47
C GLN A 715 64.69 51.67 -48.42
N CYS A 716 65.32 51.79 -47.24
CA CYS A 716 66.61 52.45 -47.08
C CYS A 716 67.71 51.70 -47.84
N THR A 717 67.78 50.38 -47.67
CA THR A 717 68.79 49.51 -48.28
C THR A 717 68.64 49.48 -49.81
N GLU A 718 67.43 49.26 -50.32
CA GLU A 718 67.13 49.28 -51.76
C GLU A 718 67.47 50.64 -52.40
N MET A 719 67.12 51.74 -51.73
CA MET A 719 67.37 53.07 -52.29
C MET A 719 68.87 53.42 -52.28
N VAL A 720 69.61 53.07 -51.22
CA VAL A 720 71.08 53.19 -51.16
C VAL A 720 71.74 52.30 -52.22
N GLU A 721 71.33 51.04 -52.39
CA GLU A 721 71.83 50.18 -53.47
C GLU A 721 71.55 50.77 -54.85
N SER A 722 70.36 51.37 -55.07
CA SER A 722 70.02 52.01 -56.35
C SER A 722 70.91 53.22 -56.66
N MET A 723 71.30 53.96 -55.61
CA MET A 723 72.22 55.10 -55.71
C MET A 723 73.66 54.64 -55.97
N GLN A 724 74.12 53.61 -55.25
CA GLN A 724 75.44 53.00 -55.47
C GLN A 724 75.55 52.40 -56.89
N LYS A 725 74.53 51.69 -57.38
CA LYS A 725 74.48 51.16 -58.75
C LYS A 725 74.49 52.27 -59.81
N LYS A 726 73.80 53.39 -59.56
CA LYS A 726 73.88 54.59 -60.43
C LYS A 726 75.27 55.23 -60.44
N MET A 727 75.94 55.34 -59.28
CA MET A 727 77.33 55.81 -59.21
C MET A 727 78.32 54.86 -59.90
N ALA A 728 78.18 53.54 -59.71
CA ALA A 728 79.01 52.53 -60.37
C ALA A 728 78.82 52.54 -61.90
N SER A 729 77.59 52.75 -62.40
CA SER A 729 77.32 52.86 -63.84
C SER A 729 77.95 54.08 -64.52
N LEU A 730 78.42 55.07 -63.75
CA LEU A 730 79.18 56.22 -64.26
C LEU A 730 80.70 55.98 -64.33
N SER A 731 81.18 54.79 -63.98
CA SER A 731 82.62 54.53 -63.77
C SER A 731 83.32 53.64 -64.83
N PHE A 732 82.61 53.07 -65.82
CA PHE A 732 83.20 52.17 -66.81
C PHE A 732 82.68 52.36 -68.26
N SER A 733 82.99 53.51 -68.85
CA SER A 733 83.15 53.77 -70.30
C SER A 733 83.67 55.23 -70.47
N ASP A 734 84.48 55.62 -71.44
CA ASP A 734 84.99 54.94 -72.64
C ASP A 734 86.43 55.42 -73.01
N GLY A 735 87.08 54.78 -73.97
CA GLY A 735 88.49 54.97 -74.33
C GLY A 735 88.79 55.47 -75.75
N LYS A 736 88.50 56.76 -76.04
CA LYS A 736 88.86 57.52 -77.28
C LYS A 736 88.05 57.14 -78.55
N PRO A 737 88.06 57.98 -79.63
CA PRO A 737 88.35 59.42 -79.76
C PRO A 737 87.15 60.21 -80.34
N ALA A 738 87.35 61.46 -80.78
CA ALA A 738 86.30 62.33 -81.33
C ALA A 738 85.90 62.02 -82.80
N GLY A 739 84.61 62.23 -83.14
CA GLY A 739 84.09 62.19 -84.52
C GLY A 739 82.60 62.59 -84.62
N TYR A 740 82.29 63.62 -85.42
CA TYR A 740 80.95 64.20 -85.63
C TYR A 740 79.91 63.26 -86.29
N GLY A 741 78.60 63.51 -86.11
CA GLY A 741 77.63 63.23 -87.21
C GLY A 741 76.15 62.91 -86.95
N TYR A 742 75.34 63.88 -86.48
CA TYR A 742 73.95 64.17 -86.93
C TYR A 742 72.81 63.10 -87.06
N GLN A 743 71.68 63.35 -86.36
CA GLN A 743 70.25 63.15 -86.75
C GLN A 743 69.70 61.73 -87.10
N SER A 744 68.38 61.47 -87.17
CA SER A 744 67.15 61.94 -86.46
C SER A 744 65.92 61.13 -86.93
N ALA A 745 64.82 61.09 -86.14
CA ALA A 745 63.55 60.36 -86.36
C ALA A 745 63.65 58.81 -86.39
N GLY A 746 62.67 57.99 -85.96
CA GLY A 746 61.31 58.24 -85.43
C GLY A 746 60.18 57.85 -86.43
N PRO A 747 58.94 57.49 -86.01
CA PRO A 747 58.38 57.40 -84.65
C PRO A 747 57.48 56.13 -84.39
N SER A 748 56.62 56.21 -83.36
CA SER A 748 55.27 55.61 -83.20
C SER A 748 55.01 54.10 -82.89
N ASN A 749 54.67 53.84 -81.60
CA ASN A 749 53.34 53.40 -81.10
C ASN A 749 52.83 51.91 -81.29
N PRO A 750 51.70 51.45 -80.70
CA PRO A 750 51.69 50.37 -79.66
C PRO A 750 50.61 49.26 -79.97
N PRO A 751 49.84 48.60 -79.05
CA PRO A 751 49.92 48.25 -77.60
C PRO A 751 49.55 46.74 -77.25
N VAL A 752 49.28 46.46 -75.95
CA VAL A 752 48.41 45.41 -75.29
C VAL A 752 48.86 43.94 -75.02
N ASN A 753 48.46 43.46 -73.82
CA ASN A 753 48.06 42.08 -73.39
C ASN A 753 49.11 40.95 -73.20
N SER A 754 48.98 39.95 -72.29
CA SER A 754 48.20 39.71 -71.04
C SER A 754 48.38 38.25 -70.54
N TYR A 755 48.14 37.94 -69.24
CA TYR A 755 47.94 36.58 -68.64
C TYR A 755 49.18 35.62 -68.54
N CYS A 756 49.18 34.45 -67.85
CA CYS A 756 48.72 34.03 -66.49
C CYS A 756 49.11 32.53 -66.21
N LEU A 757 49.09 32.05 -64.93
CA LEU A 757 49.11 30.61 -64.48
C LEU A 757 50.40 29.78 -64.77
N PRO A 758 50.47 28.45 -64.48
CA PRO A 758 50.36 27.63 -63.23
C PRO A 758 51.75 26.97 -62.87
N PRO A 759 51.98 25.73 -62.30
CA PRO A 759 51.16 24.68 -61.66
C PRO A 759 51.80 24.01 -60.36
N GLU A 760 51.36 22.78 -60.03
CA GLU A 760 51.85 21.74 -59.06
C GLU A 760 53.20 21.05 -59.48
N PRO A 761 53.89 20.13 -58.71
CA PRO A 761 53.33 18.95 -57.99
C PRO A 761 54.07 18.33 -56.74
N LEU A 762 53.48 17.22 -56.26
CA LEU A 762 53.88 16.08 -55.39
C LEU A 762 55.17 15.29 -55.80
N PRO A 763 55.66 14.20 -55.11
CA PRO A 763 55.58 13.74 -53.70
C PRO A 763 56.89 13.05 -53.13
N HIS A 764 56.77 12.28 -52.01
CA HIS A 764 57.60 11.11 -51.57
C HIS A 764 58.95 11.36 -50.84
N SER A 765 59.46 10.49 -49.94
CA SER A 765 58.92 9.26 -49.27
C SER A 765 59.73 8.81 -48.02
N ARG A 766 59.05 8.13 -47.07
CA ARG A 766 59.47 6.99 -46.16
C ARG A 766 60.84 6.99 -45.42
N SER A 767 61.04 6.33 -44.26
CA SER A 767 60.22 5.63 -43.23
C SER A 767 61.17 5.25 -42.06
N GLY A 768 60.77 4.91 -40.83
CA GLY A 768 59.52 4.29 -40.37
C GLY A 768 59.22 4.50 -38.88
N ALA A 769 58.34 3.68 -38.29
CA ALA A 769 57.53 4.10 -37.13
C ALA A 769 57.12 2.97 -36.17
N TYR A 770 56.83 3.36 -34.91
CA TYR A 770 55.95 2.74 -33.90
C TYR A 770 55.54 3.85 -32.90
N SER A 771 54.35 3.94 -32.29
CA SER A 771 52.98 3.52 -32.67
C SER A 771 51.95 4.26 -31.77
N HIS A 772 50.73 4.51 -32.27
CA HIS A 772 49.62 5.29 -31.66
C HIS A 772 48.76 4.47 -30.64
N PRO A 773 47.72 5.02 -29.94
CA PRO A 773 46.93 6.26 -30.18
C PRO A 773 46.57 7.17 -28.96
N TYR A 774 45.88 8.29 -29.27
CA TYR A 774 45.20 9.27 -28.38
C TYR A 774 43.65 9.09 -28.48
N PRO A 775 42.81 9.67 -27.58
CA PRO A 775 42.33 11.07 -27.70
C PRO A 775 42.69 11.95 -26.47
N HIS A 776 42.90 13.28 -26.48
CA HIS A 776 42.31 14.45 -27.16
C HIS A 776 41.10 15.09 -26.44
N GLU A 777 41.31 16.27 -25.83
CA GLU A 777 40.28 17.26 -25.51
C GLU A 777 40.90 18.68 -25.47
N GLN A 778 40.11 19.74 -25.70
CA GLN A 778 40.58 21.14 -25.88
C GLN A 778 39.92 22.13 -24.92
N HIS A 779 40.61 23.22 -24.62
CA HIS A 779 40.07 24.37 -23.87
C HIS A 779 39.40 25.39 -24.81
N GLN A 780 38.39 26.12 -24.33
CA GLN A 780 38.46 27.58 -24.05
C GLN A 780 37.12 28.16 -23.55
N GLN A 781 37.15 29.41 -23.05
CA GLN A 781 36.03 30.10 -22.37
C GLN A 781 35.69 31.45 -23.01
N HIS A 782 34.39 31.82 -22.98
CA HIS A 782 33.80 33.17 -23.01
C HIS A 782 34.07 34.09 -24.25
N PRO A 783 33.11 34.98 -24.59
CA PRO A 783 33.07 36.34 -24.01
C PRO A 783 31.65 36.95 -23.80
N ARG A 784 31.61 38.20 -23.32
CA ARG A 784 30.46 39.13 -23.11
C ARG A 784 31.01 40.58 -23.17
N PRO A 785 30.20 41.68 -23.24
CA PRO A 785 29.00 41.93 -24.06
C PRO A 785 28.97 43.35 -24.72
N GLY A 786 27.97 43.66 -25.56
CA GLY A 786 27.58 45.03 -25.98
C GLY A 786 27.48 45.24 -27.51
N ALA A 787 26.67 46.17 -28.04
CA ALA A 787 25.68 47.10 -27.43
C ALA A 787 24.70 47.68 -28.49
N TYR A 788 23.66 48.42 -28.03
CA TYR A 788 22.65 49.22 -28.80
C TYR A 788 21.67 48.42 -29.70
N SER A 789 20.35 48.62 -29.64
CA SER A 789 19.62 49.88 -29.89
C SER A 789 18.11 49.81 -29.47
N ALA A 790 17.38 50.93 -29.56
CA ALA A 790 15.93 51.13 -29.26
C ALA A 790 15.19 51.61 -30.56
N PRO A 791 13.87 52.01 -30.64
CA PRO A 791 12.88 52.29 -29.56
C PRO A 791 11.34 52.01 -29.81
N TYR A 792 10.57 51.89 -28.70
CA TYR A 792 9.17 52.37 -28.43
C TYR A 792 7.94 52.06 -29.37
N PRO A 793 6.65 52.29 -28.95
CA PRO A 793 5.48 51.47 -29.34
C PRO A 793 4.33 52.24 -30.05
N PRO A 794 3.12 51.64 -30.27
CA PRO A 794 1.98 51.88 -29.34
C PRO A 794 0.94 50.73 -29.19
N TYR A 795 -0.18 51.00 -28.49
CA TYR A 795 -1.30 50.12 -28.09
C TYR A 795 -2.26 49.65 -29.22
N ALA A 796 -2.85 48.44 -29.07
CA ALA A 796 -4.20 48.07 -29.56
C ALA A 796 -4.73 46.78 -28.86
N ALA A 797 -6.03 46.44 -29.01
CA ALA A 797 -6.74 45.37 -28.27
C ALA A 797 -7.08 44.10 -29.12
N PRO A 798 -7.36 42.94 -28.49
CA PRO A 798 -7.66 41.68 -29.20
C PRO A 798 -9.16 41.43 -29.52
N PRO A 799 -9.50 40.78 -30.66
CA PRO A 799 -10.85 40.32 -31.02
C PRO A 799 -11.17 38.87 -30.53
N PRO A 800 -12.44 38.38 -30.64
CA PRO A 800 -12.91 37.18 -29.93
C PRO A 800 -12.81 35.84 -30.71
N PRO A 801 -12.93 34.68 -30.00
CA PRO A 801 -12.92 33.34 -30.60
C PRO A 801 -14.32 32.84 -31.09
N PRO A 802 -14.40 31.78 -31.92
CA PRO A 802 -15.65 31.31 -32.55
C PRO A 802 -16.45 30.28 -31.72
N GLN A 803 -17.67 30.00 -32.20
CA GLN A 803 -18.67 29.11 -31.59
C GLN A 803 -18.48 27.62 -31.92
N GLN A 804 -18.99 26.73 -31.07
CA GLN A 804 -19.33 25.34 -31.42
C GLN A 804 -20.86 25.15 -31.38
N GLN A 805 -21.36 24.19 -32.16
CA GLN A 805 -22.79 23.99 -32.43
C GLN A 805 -23.47 23.08 -31.39
N GLN A 806 -24.72 23.39 -31.05
CA GLN A 806 -25.62 22.49 -30.34
C GLN A 806 -26.51 21.72 -31.34
N GLN A 807 -26.84 20.47 -31.01
CA GLN A 807 -28.07 19.83 -31.50
C GLN A 807 -29.05 19.69 -30.33
N GLN A 808 -30.34 19.90 -30.64
CA GLN A 808 -31.45 19.88 -29.69
C GLN A 808 -31.90 18.43 -29.41
N HIS A 809 -32.71 18.24 -28.36
CA HIS A 809 -34.05 17.60 -28.46
C HIS A 809 -34.94 18.10 -27.30
N GLN A 810 -36.26 17.84 -27.37
CA GLN A 810 -37.27 18.67 -26.71
C GLN A 810 -37.76 18.18 -25.33
N GLN A 811 -38.33 19.11 -24.56
CA GLN A 811 -39.05 18.87 -23.29
C GLN A 811 -40.54 18.56 -23.51
N GLN A 812 -41.18 17.94 -22.51
CA GLN A 812 -42.60 18.13 -22.20
C GLN A 812 -42.80 18.35 -20.68
N GLN A 813 -43.84 19.11 -20.31
CA GLN A 813 -44.31 19.41 -18.95
C GLN A 813 -45.85 19.21 -18.93
N PRO A 814 -46.48 18.90 -17.78
CA PRO A 814 -47.07 19.92 -16.88
C PRO A 814 -47.13 19.47 -15.38
N PRO A 815 -48.01 19.99 -14.47
CA PRO A 815 -47.92 21.34 -13.88
C PRO A 815 -48.06 21.43 -12.32
N TYR A 816 -47.42 22.45 -11.72
CA TYR A 816 -47.83 23.29 -10.57
C TYR A 816 -48.54 22.72 -9.30
N HIS A 817 -47.99 23.06 -8.11
CA HIS A 817 -48.74 23.60 -6.95
C HIS A 817 -47.79 24.33 -5.95
N ALA A 818 -48.34 24.97 -4.90
CA ALA A 818 -47.68 25.97 -4.03
C ALA A 818 -48.39 26.03 -2.63
N VAL A 819 -48.05 26.81 -1.58
CA VAL A 819 -47.34 28.11 -1.49
C VAL A 819 -46.21 28.15 -0.38
N PRO A 820 -46.13 28.95 0.74
CA PRO A 820 -44.81 29.33 1.31
C PRO A 820 -44.60 29.10 2.85
N MET A 821 -43.61 29.82 3.43
CA MET A 821 -43.10 29.88 4.82
C MET A 821 -41.99 28.87 5.15
N GLY A 822 -40.88 29.23 5.80
CA GLY A 822 -40.42 30.54 6.30
C GLY A 822 -38.88 30.62 6.34
N GLY A 823 -38.31 31.81 6.55
CA GLY A 823 -36.88 32.07 6.31
C GLY A 823 -35.92 31.66 7.44
N GLY A 824 -34.68 31.32 7.05
CA GLY A 824 -33.52 31.13 7.92
C GLY A 824 -32.26 31.05 7.06
N ALA A 825 -31.30 31.97 7.25
CA ALA A 825 -30.20 32.18 6.31
C ALA A 825 -28.85 31.71 6.85
N TYR A 826 -28.19 30.78 6.14
CA TYR A 826 -26.74 30.58 6.20
C TYR A 826 -26.21 30.26 4.79
N GLN A 827 -25.04 30.82 4.45
CA GLN A 827 -24.37 30.60 3.17
C GLN A 827 -23.37 29.45 3.30
N THR A 828 -23.47 28.45 2.42
CA THR A 828 -22.42 27.44 2.23
C THR A 828 -21.90 27.54 0.80
N ALA A 829 -20.66 28.00 0.63
CA ALA A 829 -20.03 28.10 -0.68
C ALA A 829 -19.66 26.71 -1.23
N GLN A 830 -19.94 26.48 -2.51
CA GLN A 830 -19.39 25.33 -3.23
C GLN A 830 -17.91 25.60 -3.56
N GLN A 831 -17.01 24.72 -3.15
CA GLN A 831 -15.66 24.66 -3.72
C GLN A 831 -15.57 23.55 -4.76
N GLN A 832 -14.85 23.83 -5.84
CA GLN A 832 -14.62 22.89 -6.94
C GLN A 832 -13.56 21.86 -6.54
N GLN A 833 -13.70 20.63 -6.99
CA GLN A 833 -12.64 19.65 -6.94
C GLN A 833 -11.49 20.08 -7.86
N GLN A 834 -10.27 20.17 -7.32
CA GLN A 834 -9.03 20.18 -8.09
C GLN A 834 -8.21 18.96 -7.70
N HIS A 835 -7.57 18.32 -8.67
CA HIS A 835 -6.61 17.25 -8.41
C HIS A 835 -5.31 17.84 -7.83
N PRO A 836 -4.76 17.31 -6.74
CA PRO A 836 -3.39 17.60 -6.37
C PRO A 836 -2.41 16.89 -7.33
N PRO A 837 -1.32 17.53 -7.79
CA PRO A 837 -0.22 16.83 -8.41
C PRO A 837 0.52 15.98 -7.37
N GLY A 838 1.19 14.91 -7.82
CA GLY A 838 1.95 14.02 -6.92
C GLY A 838 3.12 14.74 -6.24
N GLY A 839 3.11 14.77 -4.91
CA GLY A 839 4.23 15.25 -4.10
C GLY A 839 5.20 14.10 -3.79
N ASP A 840 6.45 14.26 -4.18
CA ASP A 840 7.52 13.31 -3.88
C ASP A 840 8.03 13.51 -2.45
N TYR A 841 8.11 12.43 -1.65
CA TYR A 841 8.38 12.50 -0.20
C TYR A 841 9.89 12.58 0.10
N GLY A 842 10.51 13.68 -0.33
CA GLY A 842 11.91 13.98 -0.02
C GLY A 842 12.11 14.36 1.46
N GLN A 843 12.68 13.45 2.26
CA GLN A 843 13.14 13.78 3.62
C GLN A 843 14.32 14.76 3.57
N PRO A 844 14.30 15.87 4.34
CA PRO A 844 15.51 16.65 4.59
C PRO A 844 16.46 15.87 5.51
N ALA A 845 17.72 15.71 5.10
CA ALA A 845 18.71 14.95 5.87
C ALA A 845 19.19 15.71 7.11
N TYR A 846 19.33 15.00 8.24
CA TYR A 846 19.97 15.52 9.45
C TYR A 846 21.48 15.77 9.22
N PRO A 847 22.02 16.97 9.54
CA PRO A 847 23.46 17.19 9.66
C PRO A 847 24.02 16.38 10.83
N GLY A 848 24.88 15.40 10.54
CA GLY A 848 25.35 14.42 11.53
C GLY A 848 26.65 14.81 12.23
N TRP A 849 26.72 14.56 13.55
CA TRP A 849 28.00 14.47 14.26
C TRP A 849 28.79 13.24 13.78
N ARG A 850 30.04 13.43 13.39
CA ARG A 850 31.01 12.33 13.21
C ARG A 850 32.39 12.70 13.75
N GLY A 851 32.81 12.02 14.83
CA GLY A 851 34.23 11.87 15.15
C GLY A 851 34.91 10.96 14.12
N SER A 852 36.20 11.20 13.85
CA SER A 852 36.95 10.52 12.79
C SER A 852 38.07 9.65 13.36
N TYR A 853 38.10 8.37 13.00
CA TYR A 853 39.25 7.48 13.21
C TYR A 853 39.45 6.54 12.02
N TYR A 854 40.67 6.63 11.46
CA TYR A 854 41.31 5.77 10.45
C TYR A 854 40.63 5.54 9.09
N ASN A 855 41.40 5.89 8.06
CA ASN A 855 41.17 5.61 6.65
C ASN A 855 42.26 4.65 6.14
N THR A 856 41.86 3.52 5.56
CA THR A 856 42.64 2.81 4.54
C THR A 856 41.69 2.02 3.62
N ALA A 857 41.95 2.05 2.32
CA ALA A 857 41.08 1.46 1.31
C ALA A 857 41.42 -0.01 0.99
N ALA A 858 40.41 -0.76 0.55
CA ALA A 858 40.57 -2.02 -0.18
C ALA A 858 39.47 -2.13 -1.26
N GLN A 859 39.85 -2.55 -2.47
CA GLN A 859 38.93 -2.73 -3.59
C GLN A 859 38.21 -4.08 -3.51
N GLN A 860 37.04 -4.18 -4.15
CA GLN A 860 36.35 -5.45 -4.35
C GLN A 860 37.10 -6.34 -5.34
N GLN A 861 37.53 -7.53 -4.91
CA GLN A 861 37.68 -8.70 -5.77
C GLN A 861 37.16 -9.95 -5.03
N GLN A 862 36.45 -10.81 -5.75
CA GLN A 862 36.09 -12.15 -5.26
C GLN A 862 37.31 -13.07 -5.32
N PRO A 863 37.41 -14.03 -4.38
CA PRO A 863 37.76 -15.39 -4.79
C PRO A 863 36.93 -16.49 -4.10
N ALA A 864 37.09 -17.72 -4.60
CA ALA A 864 36.32 -18.90 -4.20
C ALA A 864 36.86 -19.64 -2.96
N ALA A 865 36.12 -20.65 -2.51
CA ALA A 865 36.41 -21.44 -1.31
C ALA A 865 37.57 -22.46 -1.47
N PRO A 866 38.38 -22.69 -0.42
CA PRO A 866 39.32 -23.81 -0.32
C PRO A 866 38.83 -24.96 0.59
N GLN A 867 39.50 -26.11 0.50
CA GLN A 867 39.11 -27.40 1.10
C GLN A 867 39.83 -27.69 2.44
N GLN A 868 39.26 -28.58 3.28
CA GLN A 868 39.92 -29.13 4.48
C GLN A 868 40.55 -30.52 4.24
N PRO A 869 41.74 -30.81 4.78
CA PRO A 869 42.33 -32.15 4.77
C PRO A 869 42.01 -32.99 6.04
N ARG A 870 41.97 -34.32 5.88
CA ARG A 870 42.09 -35.39 6.90
C ARG A 870 43.58 -35.83 6.99
N PRO A 871 44.05 -36.84 7.79
CA PRO A 871 43.41 -37.94 8.56
C PRO A 871 44.06 -38.11 9.99
N PRO A 872 44.14 -39.28 10.71
CA PRO A 872 43.61 -40.65 10.49
C PRO A 872 42.87 -41.33 11.69
N TYR A 873 42.63 -42.64 11.56
CA TYR A 873 41.71 -43.53 12.31
C TYR A 873 42.22 -44.15 13.63
N THR A 874 41.30 -44.56 14.53
CA THR A 874 41.04 -45.98 14.89
C THR A 874 39.74 -46.21 15.71
N LEU A 875 39.29 -47.47 15.80
CA LEU A 875 38.08 -48.02 16.48
C LEU A 875 38.54 -48.96 17.65
N PRO A 876 37.69 -49.54 18.57
CA PRO A 876 36.31 -50.03 18.35
C PRO A 876 35.30 -50.10 19.57
N ALA A 877 34.10 -50.65 19.27
CA ALA A 877 33.19 -51.45 20.13
C ALA A 877 32.34 -50.83 21.27
N GLY A 878 31.14 -51.39 21.49
CA GLY A 878 30.24 -51.20 22.65
C GLY A 878 30.15 -52.46 23.55
N PRO A 879 29.29 -52.52 24.60
CA PRO A 879 27.84 -52.76 24.40
C PRO A 879 26.87 -52.18 25.49
N TYR A 880 25.57 -52.51 25.37
CA TYR A 880 24.49 -52.47 26.40
C TYR A 880 24.81 -53.39 27.62
N PRO A 881 24.13 -53.36 28.82
CA PRO A 881 22.66 -53.22 29.08
C PRO A 881 22.27 -52.41 30.38
N PRO A 882 21.30 -52.77 31.27
CA PRO A 882 19.85 -52.43 31.16
C PRO A 882 19.11 -51.91 32.45
N GLN A 883 17.80 -51.63 32.27
CA GLN A 883 16.67 -51.66 33.26
C GLN A 883 16.52 -50.56 34.35
N GLY A 884 15.24 -50.22 34.64
CA GLY A 884 14.82 -49.39 35.78
C GLY A 884 13.41 -48.81 35.66
N SER A 885 12.37 -49.56 36.05
CA SER A 885 10.99 -49.04 36.21
C SER A 885 10.67 -48.76 37.68
N TYR A 886 9.75 -47.83 37.99
CA TYR A 886 8.50 -48.12 38.74
C TYR A 886 7.56 -46.91 38.92
N TYR A 887 6.28 -47.11 38.59
CA TYR A 887 5.02 -46.54 39.08
C TYR A 887 4.92 -45.22 39.90
N GLY A 888 3.98 -44.37 39.48
CA GLY A 888 3.15 -43.48 40.32
C GLY A 888 1.77 -43.29 39.66
N ARG A 889 0.66 -43.33 40.42
CA ARG A 889 -0.73 -43.31 39.87
C ARG A 889 -1.54 -42.09 40.37
N PRO A 890 -2.66 -41.73 39.71
CA PRO A 890 -3.35 -40.45 39.90
C PRO A 890 -4.48 -40.47 40.95
N GLN A 891 -5.00 -39.28 41.24
CA GLN A 891 -6.44 -39.02 41.41
C GLN A 891 -6.94 -38.24 40.19
#